data_AF-A0A196S8K4-F1
#
_entry.id   AF-A0A196S8K4-F1
#
_cell.length_a   1.000
_cell.length_b   1.000
_cell.length_c   1.000
_cell.angle_alpha   90.00
_cell.angle_beta   90.00
_cell.angle_gamma   90.00
#
_symmetry.space_group_name_H-M   'P 1'
#
loop_
_entity.id
_entity.type
_entity.pdbx_description
1 polymer ?
#
loop_
_entity_poly.entity_id
_entity_poly.type
_entity_poly.pdbx_seq_one_letter_code
_entity_poly.pdbx_strand_id
1 'polypeptide(L)'
;MVEGRNPYEGCSYRECLKKKEEDQPPSLSTKHLPPELVSFVAKCLVKDVNQRASVSELLLHPFVADMVNRLRNGQPPIVPVDTGVVDTSKGTAMGVVDASKGEATKPVDASKGTAMGAVDASKGEATKPVDASTGTETKTADASMGEVRCAKDLEQLPSSITSLTILSCDDYKREQLSFAAFPKLETLRVCSKCFAYPSHVEISGLYDLTAIVVEEDCFAAADANAELVVKDCSRLQTLSIGNQAFSAFKHFSLSGLPLLETLTIGSHCFVAADFVIDSMDLLETVQLGEGSFEKAHHTAVAKCPMLKSITLGPNSLQGIESSTCTAMLKDLPCLASLTCKEGCFEKSHLTIENCPHLNKKKLSPGIKKASQKSWMQSVSSFFSKNKKWLFWGVAALVVLLIVLLILLLTLGKKDPSLAALQSCLKDLSVSKDMTSLVIPNDRCNELTLDSLSFSVFSKLKTLQIGSNCFQNVLHVSFDQMPALTDLAVDENSFSKRIGSLTVTNCPSLTELTLGDGSFASFSKLAITSTGLLHTLTIGSNAFSAVDELRLIGLSGLSRVEIGSESFALKEGSFHVSACSSIKLLTIGSNSFGRFTTFEVENDPALEVLHIGSLTNSSSFFSAALQLKDLQKLNSVLIGKDAFHDAPSVVFDNLPSLTAIQTGDSSLFNCTETTFSNLPLLDSILLGYDSLRFSDDAASSLTMTDLPKLTTINTELGEYKDSASFLHPRHLLLKNTPLVSSLVIPRAFLHLSDWSVLNAGGFETHPTIPLIERHATVCTKADYLALDPQTTHIVVPNNCSNEPDFTAFVMTPFPFLRELTIGNNCFKNIMDFIVTGLGGLRKITIGDGSFSQSQEDLQELGAYLRIKDCPALQEVKIGGWSFLYFLLFDVANVPSLEKLEMGPLDPMVDGADFYFADFELKNVPHLKTLILGTSSFHDAEKVTFENLPELTTIQLGWGAFSMMDCLETSYVIMKGGEEECC
;
A
#
# COMPACT_ATOMS: atom_id res chain seq x y z
N MET A 1 42.39 -16.32 -13.77
CA MET A 1 42.64 -17.73 -14.11
C MET A 1 41.30 -18.42 -14.22
N VAL A 2 40.95 -18.95 -15.39
CA VAL A 2 39.62 -19.57 -15.63
C VAL A 2 39.44 -20.85 -14.79
N GLU A 3 40.52 -21.53 -14.42
CA GLU A 3 40.50 -22.78 -13.63
C GLU A 3 40.97 -22.61 -12.17
N GLY A 4 41.08 -21.38 -11.67
CA GLY A 4 41.47 -21.10 -10.28
C GLY A 4 42.91 -21.48 -9.88
N ARG A 5 43.78 -21.86 -10.83
CA ARG A 5 45.20 -22.17 -10.60
C ARG A 5 46.12 -21.33 -11.47
N ASN A 6 47.26 -20.91 -10.92
CA ASN A 6 48.27 -20.14 -11.64
C ASN A 6 49.19 -21.07 -12.45
N PRO A 7 49.26 -20.96 -13.78
CA PRO A 7 50.15 -21.82 -14.58
C PRO A 7 51.65 -21.62 -14.26
N TYR A 8 52.01 -20.57 -13.52
CA TYR A 8 53.37 -20.29 -13.06
C TYR A 8 53.55 -20.38 -11.53
N GLU A 9 52.61 -21.02 -10.83
CA GLU A 9 52.69 -21.21 -9.37
C GLU A 9 53.98 -21.95 -8.99
N GLY A 10 54.71 -21.44 -7.99
CA GLY A 10 55.94 -22.05 -7.48
C GLY A 10 57.22 -21.84 -8.30
N CYS A 11 57.17 -21.04 -9.39
CA CYS A 11 58.37 -20.70 -10.17
C CYS A 11 59.03 -19.40 -9.66
N SER A 12 60.37 -19.34 -9.66
CA SER A 12 61.10 -18.10 -9.38
C SER A 12 60.99 -17.11 -10.55
N TYR A 13 61.24 -15.82 -10.31
CA TYR A 13 61.09 -14.77 -11.33
C TYR A 13 61.88 -15.03 -12.62
N ARG A 14 63.13 -15.52 -12.50
CA ARG A 14 63.96 -15.89 -13.66
C ARG A 14 63.41 -17.11 -14.42
N GLU A 15 62.83 -18.08 -13.72
CA GLU A 15 62.20 -19.26 -14.34
C GLU A 15 60.89 -18.87 -15.04
N CYS A 16 60.10 -17.96 -14.47
CA CYS A 16 58.89 -17.42 -15.10
C CYS A 16 59.20 -16.67 -16.40
N LEU A 17 60.25 -15.84 -16.42
CA LEU A 17 60.67 -15.11 -17.62
C LEU A 17 61.14 -16.07 -18.71
N LYS A 18 61.98 -17.05 -18.35
CA LYS A 18 62.47 -18.04 -19.30
C LYS A 18 61.35 -18.91 -19.88
N LYS A 19 60.38 -19.33 -19.05
CA LYS A 19 59.18 -20.06 -19.51
C LYS A 19 58.27 -19.20 -20.39
N LYS A 20 58.14 -17.90 -20.14
CA LYS A 20 57.39 -16.99 -21.03
C LYS A 20 58.08 -16.80 -22.39
N GLU A 21 59.41 -16.84 -22.43
CA GLU A 21 60.21 -16.64 -23.64
C GLU A 21 60.46 -17.93 -24.46
N GLU A 22 60.52 -19.11 -23.84
CA GLU A 22 60.89 -20.37 -24.52
C GLU A 22 59.72 -21.36 -24.67
N ASP A 23 58.74 -21.38 -23.76
CA ASP A 23 57.66 -22.38 -23.77
C ASP A 23 56.42 -21.95 -24.60
N GLN A 24 55.58 -22.94 -24.93
CA GLN A 24 54.25 -22.68 -25.50
C GLN A 24 53.31 -22.07 -24.43
N PRO A 25 52.41 -21.15 -24.83
CA PRO A 25 51.42 -20.56 -23.94
C PRO A 25 50.56 -21.64 -23.26
N PRO A 26 50.19 -21.48 -21.98
CA PRO A 26 49.35 -22.44 -21.28
C PRO A 26 47.97 -22.57 -21.96
N SER A 27 47.55 -23.81 -22.24
CA SER A 27 46.23 -24.12 -22.79
C SER A 27 45.22 -24.45 -21.70
N LEU A 28 43.96 -24.03 -21.87
CA LEU A 28 42.85 -24.41 -20.99
C LEU A 28 42.47 -25.89 -21.17
N SER A 29 42.08 -26.56 -20.09
CA SER A 29 41.62 -27.96 -20.11
C SER A 29 40.24 -28.06 -20.78
N THR A 30 40.07 -29.04 -21.66
CA THR A 30 38.81 -29.25 -22.42
C THR A 30 37.73 -30.01 -21.63
N LYS A 31 38.00 -30.44 -20.39
CA LYS A 31 37.09 -31.32 -19.66
C LYS A 31 35.86 -30.63 -19.04
N HIS A 32 35.92 -29.31 -18.80
CA HIS A 32 34.85 -28.58 -18.09
C HIS A 32 34.56 -27.18 -18.65
N LEU A 33 35.09 -26.82 -19.84
CA LEU A 33 34.93 -25.50 -20.43
C LEU A 33 34.32 -25.59 -21.84
N PRO A 34 33.48 -24.62 -22.26
CA PRO A 34 32.91 -24.59 -23.61
C PRO A 34 34.02 -24.60 -24.68
N PRO A 35 33.91 -25.44 -25.74
CA PRO A 35 34.89 -25.50 -26.82
C PRO A 35 35.17 -24.14 -27.45
N GLU A 36 34.15 -23.28 -27.53
CA GLU A 36 34.20 -21.93 -28.09
C GLU A 36 35.07 -20.99 -27.23
N LEU A 37 34.99 -21.09 -25.90
CA LEU A 37 35.84 -20.33 -24.97
C LEU A 37 37.30 -20.75 -25.08
N VAL A 38 37.55 -22.07 -25.12
CA VAL A 38 38.91 -22.62 -25.27
C VAL A 38 39.52 -22.17 -26.60
N SER A 39 38.73 -22.18 -27.68
CA SER A 39 39.15 -21.70 -29.01
C SER A 39 39.41 -20.19 -29.03
N PHE A 40 38.55 -19.39 -28.40
CA PHE A 40 38.73 -17.94 -28.30
C PHE A 40 40.04 -17.59 -27.58
N VAL A 41 40.28 -18.20 -26.42
CA VAL A 41 41.49 -17.96 -25.63
C VAL A 41 42.74 -18.41 -26.38
N ALA A 42 42.68 -19.53 -27.13
CA ALA A 42 43.80 -19.98 -27.96
C ALA A 42 44.18 -18.95 -29.05
N LYS A 43 43.21 -18.25 -29.64
CA LYS A 43 43.47 -17.16 -30.61
C LYS A 43 44.07 -15.92 -29.95
N CYS A 44 43.72 -15.63 -28.71
CA CYS A 44 44.27 -14.52 -27.93
C CYS A 44 45.73 -14.77 -27.49
N LEU A 45 46.09 -16.03 -27.21
CA LEU A 45 47.38 -16.40 -26.64
C LEU A 45 48.47 -16.70 -27.69
N VAL A 46 48.27 -16.38 -28.96
CA VAL A 46 49.30 -16.55 -30.01
C VAL A 46 50.48 -15.61 -29.75
N LYS A 47 51.69 -16.17 -29.63
CA LYS A 47 52.90 -15.44 -29.23
C LYS A 47 53.42 -14.49 -30.31
N ASP A 48 53.37 -14.90 -31.57
CA ASP A 48 53.70 -14.05 -32.71
C ASP A 48 52.57 -13.04 -32.94
N VAL A 49 52.87 -11.75 -32.77
CA VAL A 49 51.92 -10.64 -32.91
C VAL A 49 51.34 -10.58 -34.33
N ASN A 50 52.12 -10.96 -35.35
CA ASN A 50 51.66 -10.95 -36.74
C ASN A 50 50.72 -12.11 -37.09
N GLN A 51 50.68 -13.16 -36.25
CA GLN A 51 49.78 -14.31 -36.40
C GLN A 51 48.64 -14.32 -35.38
N ARG A 52 48.64 -13.36 -34.43
CA ARG A 52 47.59 -13.20 -33.43
C ARG A 52 46.35 -12.62 -34.10
N ALA A 53 45.18 -13.18 -33.76
CA ALA A 53 43.92 -12.68 -34.27
C ALA A 53 43.74 -11.19 -33.92
N SER A 54 43.39 -10.39 -34.92
CA SER A 54 43.09 -8.98 -34.76
C SER A 54 41.83 -8.77 -33.89
N VAL A 55 41.67 -7.57 -33.33
CA VAL A 55 40.48 -7.22 -32.54
C VAL A 55 39.19 -7.47 -33.35
N SER A 56 39.18 -7.11 -34.63
CA SER A 56 38.04 -7.35 -35.53
C SER A 56 37.72 -8.84 -35.70
N GLU A 57 38.73 -9.70 -35.83
CA GLU A 57 38.55 -11.16 -35.93
C GLU A 57 38.11 -11.79 -34.59
N LEU A 58 38.58 -11.25 -33.47
CA LEU A 58 38.18 -11.69 -32.13
C LEU A 58 36.73 -11.32 -31.84
N LEU A 59 36.28 -10.11 -32.22
CA LEU A 59 34.89 -9.68 -32.06
C LEU A 59 33.90 -10.46 -32.94
N LEU A 60 34.37 -11.05 -34.03
CA LEU A 60 33.61 -11.96 -34.89
C LEU A 60 33.68 -13.43 -34.43
N HIS A 61 34.44 -13.73 -33.38
CA HIS A 61 34.61 -15.10 -32.90
C HIS A 61 33.30 -15.63 -32.28
N PRO A 62 32.87 -16.87 -32.58
CA PRO A 62 31.58 -17.42 -32.11
C PRO A 62 31.32 -17.30 -30.61
N PHE A 63 32.39 -17.35 -29.80
CA PHE A 63 32.31 -17.18 -28.33
C PHE A 63 31.77 -15.81 -27.90
N VAL A 64 32.08 -14.72 -28.62
CA VAL A 64 31.68 -13.35 -28.27
C VAL A 64 30.76 -12.71 -29.30
N ALA A 65 30.64 -13.28 -30.50
CA ALA A 65 29.93 -12.69 -31.63
C ALA A 65 28.45 -12.41 -31.31
N ASP A 66 27.76 -13.31 -30.60
CA ASP A 66 26.36 -13.09 -30.20
C ASP A 66 26.25 -11.90 -29.23
N MET A 67 27.12 -11.83 -28.24
CA MET A 67 27.17 -10.73 -27.27
C MET A 67 27.52 -9.39 -27.94
N VAL A 68 28.49 -9.39 -28.85
CA VAL A 68 28.89 -8.20 -29.62
C VAL A 68 27.75 -7.72 -30.52
N ASN A 69 27.05 -8.64 -31.19
CA ASN A 69 25.90 -8.29 -32.04
C ASN A 69 24.72 -7.77 -31.22
N ARG A 70 24.46 -8.33 -30.04
CA ARG A 70 23.45 -7.81 -29.11
C ARG A 70 23.77 -6.40 -28.64
N LEU A 71 25.02 -6.17 -28.21
CA LEU A 71 25.48 -4.84 -27.80
C LEU A 71 25.36 -3.82 -28.95
N ARG A 72 25.75 -4.20 -30.17
CA ARG A 72 25.60 -3.34 -31.36
C ARG A 72 24.14 -3.06 -31.72
N ASN A 73 23.24 -3.98 -31.40
CA ASN A 73 21.81 -3.85 -31.66
C ASN A 73 21.02 -3.33 -30.43
N GLY A 74 21.70 -2.85 -29.38
CA GLY A 74 21.05 -2.30 -28.17
C GLY A 74 20.27 -3.33 -27.34
N GLN A 75 20.58 -4.61 -27.47
CA GLN A 75 19.96 -5.69 -26.71
C GLN A 75 20.78 -6.05 -25.46
N PRO A 76 20.15 -6.32 -24.30
CA PRO A 76 20.85 -6.67 -23.07
C PRO A 76 21.60 -8.01 -23.19
N PRO A 77 22.75 -8.17 -22.50
CA PRO A 77 23.51 -9.42 -22.48
C PRO A 77 22.75 -10.54 -21.74
N ILE A 78 22.86 -11.78 -22.23
CA ILE A 78 22.22 -12.94 -21.59
C ILE A 78 23.05 -13.39 -20.38
N VAL A 79 22.42 -13.48 -19.22
CA VAL A 79 22.99 -14.16 -18.04
C VAL A 79 22.82 -15.68 -18.22
N PRO A 80 23.88 -16.50 -18.08
CA PRO A 80 23.75 -17.95 -18.19
C PRO A 80 22.93 -18.52 -17.03
N VAL A 81 21.89 -19.28 -17.35
CA VAL A 81 21.16 -20.13 -16.41
C VAL A 81 22.01 -21.37 -16.14
N ASP A 82 22.34 -21.61 -14.88
CA ASP A 82 23.10 -22.77 -14.44
C ASP A 82 22.32 -24.06 -14.71
N THR A 83 22.97 -25.00 -15.39
CA THR A 83 22.37 -26.26 -15.85
C THR A 83 22.39 -27.34 -14.76
N GLY A 84 21.24 -27.96 -14.49
CA GLY A 84 21.16 -29.21 -13.73
C GLY A 84 19.77 -29.86 -13.62
N VAL A 85 19.35 -30.60 -14.67
CA VAL A 85 18.37 -31.73 -14.70
C VAL A 85 16.86 -31.38 -14.62
N VAL A 86 16.17 -31.10 -15.74
CA VAL A 86 15.40 -31.98 -16.68
C VAL A 86 14.08 -32.55 -16.11
N ASP A 87 12.92 -32.15 -16.66
CA ASP A 87 12.13 -32.97 -17.62
C ASP A 87 11.03 -32.12 -18.32
N THR A 88 10.42 -32.73 -19.32
CA THR A 88 10.07 -32.24 -20.65
C THR A 88 8.57 -31.99 -20.84
N SER A 89 8.21 -31.06 -21.74
CA SER A 89 7.26 -31.34 -22.83
C SER A 89 6.98 -30.13 -23.75
N LYS A 90 7.43 -30.28 -25.01
CA LYS A 90 6.79 -29.97 -26.32
C LYS A 90 5.79 -28.79 -26.39
N GLY A 91 5.86 -27.85 -27.35
CA GLY A 91 6.68 -27.78 -28.56
C GLY A 91 6.34 -26.59 -29.47
N THR A 92 7.16 -26.44 -30.52
CA THR A 92 6.84 -26.06 -31.94
C THR A 92 5.71 -25.04 -32.19
N ALA A 93 5.81 -24.00 -33.02
CA ALA A 93 6.78 -23.66 -34.06
C ALA A 93 6.59 -22.20 -34.52
N MET A 94 7.69 -21.60 -34.99
CA MET A 94 7.85 -20.70 -36.15
C MET A 94 6.61 -20.11 -36.86
N GLY A 95 6.65 -18.79 -37.04
CA GLY A 95 5.90 -18.06 -38.06
C GLY A 95 6.35 -16.60 -38.16
N VAL A 96 7.46 -16.36 -38.86
CA VAL A 96 7.87 -15.06 -39.39
C VAL A 96 6.95 -14.68 -40.55
N VAL A 97 6.82 -13.36 -40.81
CA VAL A 97 6.59 -12.62 -42.08
C VAL A 97 5.51 -11.56 -41.85
N ASP A 98 5.58 -10.29 -42.21
CA ASP A 98 6.63 -9.33 -42.63
C ASP A 98 5.92 -7.97 -42.85
N ALA A 99 6.69 -6.89 -42.75
CA ALA A 99 6.60 -5.67 -43.54
C ALA A 99 5.37 -4.73 -43.46
N SER A 100 5.58 -3.66 -42.68
CA SER A 100 5.70 -2.26 -43.17
C SER A 100 4.50 -1.53 -43.80
N LYS A 101 4.20 -0.35 -43.24
CA LYS A 101 4.28 1.02 -43.84
C LYS A 101 3.43 1.97 -42.97
N GLY A 102 4.04 2.97 -42.34
CA GLY A 102 4.07 4.37 -42.82
C GLY A 102 2.97 5.15 -42.08
N GLU A 103 3.12 6.37 -41.57
CA GLU A 103 4.00 7.50 -41.90
C GLU A 103 4.25 8.36 -40.64
N ALA A 104 5.32 9.15 -40.75
CA ALA A 104 5.78 10.17 -39.82
C ALA A 104 4.84 11.39 -39.74
N THR A 105 4.88 12.14 -38.63
CA THR A 105 5.54 13.47 -38.56
C THR A 105 5.39 14.13 -37.18
N LYS A 106 6.55 14.32 -36.54
CA LYS A 106 7.08 15.41 -35.69
C LYS A 106 6.28 16.10 -34.55
N PRO A 107 6.99 16.46 -33.45
CA PRO A 107 6.45 17.07 -32.23
C PRO A 107 6.47 18.61 -32.28
N VAL A 108 5.69 19.26 -31.41
CA VAL A 108 5.89 20.66 -31.06
C VAL A 108 5.73 20.82 -29.54
N ASP A 109 6.77 21.45 -29.00
CA ASP A 109 7.04 21.80 -27.61
C ASP A 109 6.40 23.15 -27.21
N ALA A 110 6.43 23.38 -25.91
CA ALA A 110 6.58 24.65 -25.21
C ALA A 110 5.33 25.33 -24.62
N SER A 111 5.27 25.19 -23.29
CA SER A 111 4.97 26.21 -22.28
C SER A 111 4.79 27.67 -22.77
N LYS A 112 3.70 28.30 -22.33
CA LYS A 112 3.62 29.60 -21.61
C LYS A 112 2.18 30.03 -21.43
N GLY A 113 1.87 30.55 -20.24
CA GLY A 113 0.53 30.93 -19.84
C GLY A 113 -0.03 32.19 -20.48
N THR A 114 -1.31 32.42 -20.25
CA THR A 114 -1.88 33.75 -19.99
C THR A 114 -3.30 33.59 -19.46
N ALA A 115 -3.67 34.50 -18.57
CA ALA A 115 -4.94 34.55 -17.88
C ALA A 115 -6.02 35.31 -18.69
N MET A 116 -7.27 35.02 -18.32
CA MET A 116 -8.35 35.98 -18.00
C MET A 116 -9.47 36.25 -19.02
N GLY A 117 -10.71 36.23 -18.48
CA GLY A 117 -11.98 36.67 -19.07
C GLY A 117 -13.17 35.97 -18.39
N ALA A 118 -13.47 36.22 -17.11
CA ALA A 118 -14.33 37.29 -16.58
C ALA A 118 -15.83 37.18 -16.97
N VAL A 119 -16.68 36.84 -15.99
CA VAL A 119 -18.05 37.38 -15.83
C VAL A 119 -18.28 37.70 -14.34
N ASP A 120 -18.52 38.99 -14.12
CA ASP A 120 -18.94 39.78 -12.94
C ASP A 120 -20.40 39.40 -12.52
N ALA A 121 -21.04 39.70 -11.38
CA ALA A 121 -20.81 40.61 -10.27
C ALA A 121 -21.84 40.35 -9.15
N SER A 122 -21.64 41.07 -8.03
CA SER A 122 -22.62 41.51 -7.01
C SER A 122 -22.69 40.64 -5.75
N LYS A 123 -22.47 41.12 -4.51
CA LYS A 123 -22.18 42.42 -3.83
C LYS A 123 -21.54 42.00 -2.48
N GLY A 124 -20.66 42.69 -1.76
CA GLY A 124 -20.15 44.05 -1.76
C GLY A 124 -19.73 44.38 -0.31
N GLU A 125 -18.48 44.86 -0.12
CA GLU A 125 -17.95 45.69 0.98
C GLU A 125 -17.96 45.15 2.43
N ALA A 126 -16.99 45.42 3.33
CA ALA A 126 -15.71 46.13 3.33
C ALA A 126 -14.91 45.67 4.57
N THR A 127 -13.59 45.88 4.56
CA THR A 127 -12.62 45.37 5.54
C THR A 127 -12.26 46.36 6.65
N LYS A 128 -11.76 45.79 7.78
CA LYS A 128 -10.74 46.26 8.79
C LYS A 128 -11.24 46.73 10.17
N PRO A 129 -10.41 46.65 11.26
CA PRO A 129 -9.25 45.76 11.56
C PRO A 129 -9.11 45.30 13.06
N VAL A 130 -8.15 44.37 13.35
CA VAL A 130 -7.48 44.04 14.66
C VAL A 130 -8.39 43.28 15.68
N ASP A 131 -8.01 42.33 16.55
CA ASP A 131 -6.77 41.97 17.26
C ASP A 131 -6.82 40.49 17.71
N ALA A 132 -5.67 39.95 18.13
CA ALA A 132 -5.50 38.61 18.66
C ALA A 132 -6.02 38.46 20.10
N SER A 133 -6.87 37.46 20.36
CA SER A 133 -6.85 36.66 21.60
C SER A 133 -7.96 35.60 21.61
N THR A 134 -7.58 34.34 21.80
CA THR A 134 -8.34 33.23 22.41
C THR A 134 -9.72 32.89 21.83
N GLY A 135 -9.82 31.76 21.13
CA GLY A 135 -11.11 31.16 20.80
C GLY A 135 -11.00 29.92 19.93
N THR A 136 -10.99 28.75 20.57
CA THR A 136 -11.63 27.56 20.02
C THR A 136 -13.10 27.86 19.71
N GLU A 137 -13.51 27.77 18.45
CA GLU A 137 -14.92 27.60 18.06
C GLU A 137 -14.95 26.44 17.05
N THR A 138 -15.15 25.20 17.50
CA THR A 138 -16.45 24.50 17.50
C THR A 138 -17.38 25.01 16.39
N LYS A 139 -17.53 24.21 15.33
CA LYS A 139 -18.75 24.23 14.50
C LYS A 139 -19.95 24.26 15.46
N THR A 140 -20.80 25.26 15.34
CA THR A 140 -22.08 25.32 16.04
C THR A 140 -22.86 24.05 15.75
N ALA A 141 -22.80 23.10 16.69
CA ALA A 141 -23.77 22.03 16.78
C ALA A 141 -25.14 22.72 16.87
N ASP A 142 -26.09 22.24 16.08
CA ASP A 142 -27.48 22.57 16.29
C ASP A 142 -27.80 22.24 17.76
N ALA A 143 -28.01 23.26 18.59
CA ALA A 143 -28.18 23.10 20.04
C ALA A 143 -29.41 22.25 20.41
N SER A 144 -30.19 21.84 19.40
CA SER A 144 -31.32 20.92 19.51
C SER A 144 -30.95 19.44 19.36
N MET A 145 -29.73 19.09 18.90
CA MET A 145 -29.29 17.70 18.70
C MET A 145 -28.19 17.29 19.69
N GLY A 146 -28.42 16.20 20.42
CA GLY A 146 -27.48 15.60 21.36
C GLY A 146 -26.89 14.29 20.85
N GLU A 147 -25.56 14.18 20.88
CA GLU A 147 -24.84 12.93 20.67
C GLU A 147 -24.17 12.48 21.97
N VAL A 148 -24.27 11.18 22.30
CA VAL A 148 -23.67 10.59 23.50
C VAL A 148 -22.66 9.52 23.08
N ARG A 149 -21.40 9.66 23.53
CA ARG A 149 -20.32 8.67 23.32
C ARG A 149 -19.82 8.05 24.63
N CYS A 150 -20.18 8.63 25.78
CA CYS A 150 -19.90 8.10 27.11
C CYS A 150 -20.96 8.56 28.13
N ALA A 151 -20.99 7.94 29.31
CA ALA A 151 -21.97 8.23 30.37
C ALA A 151 -21.94 9.70 30.82
N LYS A 152 -20.75 10.32 30.79
CA LYS A 152 -20.58 11.74 31.13
C LYS A 152 -21.26 12.66 30.13
N ASP A 153 -21.27 12.32 28.84
CA ASP A 153 -21.96 13.11 27.81
C ASP A 153 -23.47 13.15 28.10
N LEU A 154 -24.06 11.99 28.43
CA LEU A 154 -25.47 11.88 28.76
C LEU A 154 -25.86 12.73 29.99
N GLU A 155 -24.97 12.83 30.98
CA GLU A 155 -25.18 13.65 32.18
C GLU A 155 -25.03 15.17 31.92
N GLN A 156 -24.31 15.55 30.86
CA GLN A 156 -24.00 16.95 30.54
C GLN A 156 -24.89 17.57 29.47
N LEU A 157 -25.73 16.77 28.81
CA LEU A 157 -26.63 17.25 27.77
C LEU A 157 -27.70 18.21 28.30
N PRO A 158 -28.03 19.28 27.56
CA PRO A 158 -29.08 20.21 27.98
C PRO A 158 -30.47 19.57 27.86
N SER A 159 -31.39 19.92 28.76
CA SER A 159 -32.76 19.41 28.77
C SER A 159 -33.62 19.88 27.58
N SER A 160 -33.11 20.83 26.78
CA SER A 160 -33.80 21.43 25.63
C SER A 160 -33.62 20.66 24.32
N ILE A 161 -32.85 19.57 24.29
CA ILE A 161 -32.64 18.80 23.06
C ILE A 161 -33.95 18.17 22.55
N THR A 162 -34.08 18.14 21.23
CA THR A 162 -35.22 17.53 20.51
C THR A 162 -34.83 16.21 19.84
N SER A 163 -33.53 15.98 19.58
CA SER A 163 -33.03 14.70 19.07
C SER A 163 -31.86 14.20 19.92
N LEU A 164 -31.91 12.92 20.31
CA LEU A 164 -30.86 12.26 21.09
C LEU A 164 -30.40 10.99 20.37
N THR A 165 -29.11 10.95 20.02
CA THR A 165 -28.46 9.77 19.47
C THR A 165 -27.36 9.28 20.40
N ILE A 166 -27.50 8.06 20.89
CA ILE A 166 -26.50 7.39 21.73
C ILE A 166 -25.66 6.52 20.82
N LEU A 167 -24.41 6.91 20.59
CA LEU A 167 -23.46 6.22 19.72
C LEU A 167 -22.68 5.13 20.47
N SER A 168 -22.36 5.40 21.74
CA SER A 168 -21.74 4.45 22.67
C SER A 168 -21.95 4.95 24.11
N CYS A 169 -22.14 4.05 25.07
CA CYS A 169 -22.34 4.42 26.48
C CYS A 169 -22.10 3.22 27.43
N ASP A 170 -21.11 2.38 27.13
CA ASP A 170 -20.85 1.12 27.85
C ASP A 170 -20.36 1.33 29.30
N ASP A 171 -19.85 2.53 29.56
CA ASP A 171 -19.39 3.06 30.83
C ASP A 171 -20.53 3.51 31.75
N TYR A 172 -21.79 3.54 31.28
CA TYR A 172 -22.95 3.84 32.12
C TYR A 172 -23.23 2.69 33.10
N LYS A 173 -22.83 2.86 34.37
CA LYS A 173 -22.91 1.82 35.42
C LYS A 173 -24.10 1.94 36.36
N ARG A 174 -25.15 2.67 36.01
CA ARG A 174 -26.37 2.75 36.83
C ARG A 174 -27.38 1.71 36.36
N GLU A 175 -28.05 1.07 37.32
CA GLU A 175 -29.06 0.04 37.05
C GLU A 175 -30.28 0.61 36.31
N GLN A 176 -30.69 1.82 36.69
CA GLN A 176 -31.80 2.55 36.07
C GLN A 176 -31.29 3.52 35.00
N LEU A 177 -31.83 3.39 33.80
CA LEU A 177 -31.67 4.33 32.70
C LEU A 177 -33.02 4.99 32.41
N SER A 178 -33.07 6.31 32.54
CA SER A 178 -34.27 7.12 32.25
C SER A 178 -33.93 8.32 31.41
N PHE A 179 -34.81 8.66 30.48
CA PHE A 179 -34.67 9.83 29.59
C PHE A 179 -35.57 11.00 29.99
N ALA A 180 -36.20 10.94 31.17
CA ALA A 180 -37.10 11.99 31.66
C ALA A 180 -36.44 13.37 31.82
N ALA A 181 -35.11 13.43 31.86
CA ALA A 181 -34.34 14.69 31.88
C ALA A 181 -34.48 15.51 30.58
N PHE A 182 -34.98 14.92 29.49
CA PHE A 182 -35.10 15.54 28.17
C PHE A 182 -36.58 15.67 27.74
N PRO A 183 -37.39 16.53 28.40
CA PRO A 183 -38.84 16.59 28.18
C PRO A 183 -39.25 17.10 26.79
N LYS A 184 -38.32 17.63 26.00
CA LYS A 184 -38.53 18.15 24.63
C LYS A 184 -38.14 17.17 23.54
N LEU A 185 -37.77 15.95 23.91
CA LEU A 185 -37.26 14.96 22.97
C LEU A 185 -38.36 14.50 21.99
N GLU A 186 -38.09 14.66 20.70
CA GLU A 186 -38.92 14.24 19.57
C GLU A 186 -38.42 12.91 18.96
N THR A 187 -37.12 12.66 18.98
CA THR A 187 -36.51 11.42 18.46
C THR A 187 -35.44 10.87 19.40
N LEU A 188 -35.53 9.58 19.72
CA LEU A 188 -34.52 8.84 20.49
C LEU A 188 -33.93 7.70 19.65
N ARG A 189 -32.61 7.72 19.44
CA ARG A 189 -31.86 6.63 18.81
C ARG A 189 -30.78 6.08 19.73
N VAL A 190 -30.77 4.77 19.93
CA VAL A 190 -29.71 4.03 20.64
C VAL A 190 -29.00 3.14 19.64
N CYS A 191 -27.74 3.41 19.36
CA CYS A 191 -26.94 2.65 18.41
C CYS A 191 -26.49 1.32 18.98
N SER A 192 -26.01 0.46 18.10
CA SER A 192 -25.68 -0.92 18.46
C SER A 192 -24.62 -0.98 19.58
N LYS A 193 -24.78 -1.93 20.52
CA LYS A 193 -23.82 -2.18 21.63
C LYS A 193 -23.59 -1.00 22.59
N CYS A 194 -24.62 -0.20 22.87
CA CYS A 194 -24.46 0.99 23.72
C CYS A 194 -24.43 0.74 25.23
N PHE A 195 -25.21 -0.19 25.80
CA PHE A 195 -25.42 -0.28 27.25
C PHE A 195 -25.18 -1.69 27.81
N ALA A 196 -24.10 -1.86 28.57
CA ALA A 196 -23.77 -3.17 29.15
C ALA A 196 -24.46 -3.46 30.50
N TYR A 197 -24.86 -2.43 31.25
CA TYR A 197 -25.21 -2.54 32.68
C TYR A 197 -26.68 -2.29 33.05
N PRO A 198 -27.41 -1.32 32.46
CA PRO A 198 -28.79 -1.04 32.82
C PRO A 198 -29.69 -2.27 32.68
N SER A 199 -30.34 -2.67 33.77
CA SER A 199 -31.38 -3.70 33.78
C SER A 199 -32.79 -3.09 33.76
N HIS A 200 -32.96 -1.82 34.14
CA HIS A 200 -34.24 -1.13 34.09
C HIS A 200 -34.17 0.08 33.15
N VAL A 201 -34.88 0.01 32.03
CA VAL A 201 -34.93 1.08 31.02
C VAL A 201 -36.34 1.67 30.99
N GLU A 202 -36.46 2.93 31.38
CA GLU A 202 -37.73 3.64 31.48
C GLU A 202 -37.78 4.85 30.54
N ILE A 203 -38.68 4.78 29.56
CA ILE A 203 -38.99 5.88 28.63
C ILE A 203 -40.41 6.35 28.97
N SER A 204 -40.50 7.32 29.87
CA SER A 204 -41.78 7.73 30.47
C SER A 204 -41.94 9.25 30.46
N GLY A 205 -43.15 9.73 30.14
CA GLY A 205 -43.51 11.15 30.21
C GLY A 205 -42.88 12.04 29.13
N LEU A 206 -42.40 11.46 28.03
CA LEU A 206 -41.84 12.20 26.88
C LEU A 206 -42.95 12.48 25.85
N TYR A 207 -43.75 13.51 26.13
CA TYR A 207 -44.97 13.82 25.36
C TYR A 207 -44.74 14.29 23.92
N ASP A 208 -43.55 14.80 23.61
CA ASP A 208 -43.18 15.26 22.26
C ASP A 208 -42.53 14.15 21.41
N LEU A 209 -42.22 12.99 22.01
CA LEU A 209 -41.49 11.90 21.38
C LEU A 209 -42.33 11.22 20.30
N THR A 210 -41.83 11.21 19.06
CA THR A 210 -42.49 10.63 17.88
C THR A 210 -41.89 9.30 17.44
N ALA A 211 -40.60 9.07 17.70
CA ALA A 211 -39.89 7.87 17.26
C ALA A 211 -38.84 7.41 18.29
N ILE A 212 -38.85 6.10 18.55
CA ILE A 212 -37.81 5.40 19.31
C ILE A 212 -37.19 4.34 18.41
N VAL A 213 -35.87 4.40 18.24
CA VAL A 213 -35.08 3.41 17.52
C VAL A 213 -33.99 2.87 18.44
N VAL A 214 -34.06 1.60 18.78
CA VAL A 214 -32.98 0.87 19.47
C VAL A 214 -32.39 -0.10 18.45
N GLU A 215 -31.09 -0.03 18.19
CA GLU A 215 -30.41 -0.92 17.25
C GLU A 215 -30.03 -2.27 17.89
N GLU A 216 -29.10 -3.02 17.30
CA GLU A 216 -28.81 -4.39 17.68
C GLU A 216 -27.90 -4.46 18.93
N ASP A 217 -28.06 -5.51 19.74
CA ASP A 217 -27.19 -5.81 20.89
C ASP A 217 -27.05 -4.65 21.91
N CYS A 218 -28.06 -3.78 22.04
CA CYS A 218 -27.96 -2.55 22.84
C CYS A 218 -27.91 -2.77 24.36
N PHE A 219 -28.68 -3.71 24.93
CA PHE A 219 -28.78 -3.93 26.37
C PHE A 219 -28.51 -5.39 26.74
N ALA A 220 -27.38 -5.63 27.41
CA ALA A 220 -26.87 -6.98 27.72
C ALA A 220 -26.99 -7.39 29.20
N ALA A 221 -27.62 -6.58 30.05
CA ALA A 221 -27.69 -6.82 31.49
C ALA A 221 -28.53 -8.07 31.82
N ALA A 222 -27.89 -9.09 32.39
CA ALA A 222 -28.52 -10.34 32.80
C ALA A 222 -29.07 -10.27 34.22
N ASP A 223 -30.18 -9.53 34.40
CA ASP A 223 -30.91 -9.45 35.67
C ASP A 223 -32.25 -10.21 35.61
N ALA A 224 -32.70 -10.76 36.74
CA ALA A 224 -33.98 -11.47 36.81
C ALA A 224 -35.20 -10.54 36.72
N ASN A 225 -35.04 -9.26 37.06
CA ASN A 225 -36.06 -8.22 37.03
C ASN A 225 -35.82 -7.22 35.90
N ALA A 226 -34.96 -7.55 34.93
CA ALA A 226 -34.65 -6.63 33.83
C ALA A 226 -35.92 -6.31 33.01
N GLU A 227 -36.21 -5.02 32.85
CA GLU A 227 -37.48 -4.50 32.33
C GLU A 227 -37.29 -3.31 31.40
N LEU A 228 -38.04 -3.32 30.28
CA LEU A 228 -38.26 -2.14 29.45
C LEU A 228 -39.70 -1.62 29.67
N VAL A 229 -39.81 -0.37 30.11
CA VAL A 229 -41.08 0.33 30.28
C VAL A 229 -41.14 1.53 29.33
N VAL A 230 -42.13 1.56 28.44
CA VAL A 230 -42.44 2.74 27.62
C VAL A 230 -43.85 3.21 27.96
N LYS A 231 -43.94 4.41 28.53
CA LYS A 231 -45.18 4.90 29.12
C LYS A 231 -45.45 6.37 28.85
N ASP A 232 -46.72 6.73 28.72
CA ASP A 232 -47.19 8.13 28.67
C ASP A 232 -46.51 8.99 27.56
N CYS A 233 -46.11 8.36 26.45
CA CYS A 233 -45.52 9.04 25.28
C CYS A 233 -46.63 9.28 24.23
N SER A 234 -47.40 10.34 24.42
CA SER A 234 -48.67 10.56 23.70
C SER A 234 -48.53 10.78 22.19
N ARG A 235 -47.35 11.18 21.71
CA ARG A 235 -47.07 11.43 20.29
C ARG A 235 -46.25 10.33 19.61
N LEU A 236 -45.92 9.25 20.32
CA LEU A 236 -45.07 8.19 19.79
C LEU A 236 -45.79 7.47 18.66
N GLN A 237 -45.24 7.52 17.44
CA GLN A 237 -45.78 6.89 16.24
C GLN A 237 -45.06 5.57 15.92
N THR A 238 -43.75 5.54 16.14
CA THR A 238 -42.92 4.37 15.81
C THR A 238 -42.04 3.93 16.99
N LEU A 239 -42.11 2.64 17.30
CA LEU A 239 -41.19 1.97 18.23
C LEU A 239 -40.51 0.83 17.48
N SER A 240 -39.20 0.97 17.26
CA SER A 240 -38.36 -0.02 16.58
C SER A 240 -37.25 -0.49 17.51
N ILE A 241 -37.18 -1.79 17.74
CA ILE A 241 -36.16 -2.46 18.54
C ILE A 241 -35.44 -3.46 17.64
N GLY A 242 -34.11 -3.38 17.58
CA GLY A 242 -33.24 -4.22 16.76
C GLY A 242 -33.06 -5.64 17.31
N ASN A 243 -32.23 -6.43 16.63
CA ASN A 243 -31.96 -7.81 17.02
C ASN A 243 -31.15 -7.87 18.33
N GLN A 244 -31.50 -8.80 19.22
CA GLN A 244 -30.84 -9.04 20.51
C GLN A 244 -30.73 -7.82 21.45
N ALA A 245 -31.40 -6.72 21.12
CA ALA A 245 -31.30 -5.45 21.83
C ALA A 245 -31.68 -5.55 23.32
N PHE A 246 -32.55 -6.49 23.68
CA PHE A 246 -32.99 -6.76 25.04
C PHE A 246 -33.09 -8.28 25.29
N SER A 247 -32.06 -9.03 24.88
CA SER A 247 -32.08 -10.51 24.90
C SER A 247 -32.22 -11.11 26.31
N ALA A 248 -31.69 -10.43 27.32
CA ALA A 248 -31.73 -10.86 28.72
C ALA A 248 -32.91 -10.31 29.53
N PHE A 249 -33.71 -9.38 28.97
CA PHE A 249 -34.81 -8.73 29.68
C PHE A 249 -36.03 -9.64 29.78
N LYS A 250 -36.67 -9.64 30.95
CA LYS A 250 -37.77 -10.56 31.29
C LYS A 250 -39.12 -9.87 31.48
N HIS A 251 -39.14 -8.53 31.45
CA HIS A 251 -40.36 -7.74 31.55
C HIS A 251 -40.39 -6.69 30.43
N PHE A 252 -41.58 -6.50 29.85
CA PHE A 252 -41.83 -5.56 28.77
C PHE A 252 -43.23 -4.96 28.93
N SER A 253 -43.31 -3.63 29.00
CA SER A 253 -44.56 -2.93 29.28
C SER A 253 -44.73 -1.70 28.40
N LEU A 254 -45.88 -1.61 27.72
CA LEU A 254 -46.29 -0.47 26.91
C LEU A 254 -47.63 0.07 27.44
N SER A 255 -47.72 1.36 27.75
CA SER A 255 -48.99 1.98 28.17
C SER A 255 -49.07 3.46 27.84
N GLY A 256 -50.27 3.96 27.55
CA GLY A 256 -50.47 5.39 27.25
C GLY A 256 -49.83 5.86 25.93
N LEU A 257 -49.89 5.03 24.88
CA LEU A 257 -49.31 5.30 23.54
C LEU A 257 -50.41 5.41 22.46
N PRO A 258 -51.32 6.40 22.53
CA PRO A 258 -52.53 6.45 21.70
C PRO A 258 -52.26 6.65 20.20
N LEU A 259 -51.09 7.20 19.83
CA LEU A 259 -50.70 7.46 18.44
C LEU A 259 -49.72 6.43 17.85
N LEU A 260 -49.43 5.33 18.55
CA LEU A 260 -48.49 4.33 18.07
C LEU A 260 -49.07 3.59 16.86
N GLU A 261 -48.43 3.72 15.70
CA GLU A 261 -48.86 3.11 14.44
C GLU A 261 -48.11 1.80 14.15
N THR A 262 -46.81 1.77 14.46
CA THR A 262 -45.93 0.64 14.13
C THR A 262 -45.10 0.22 15.34
N LEU A 263 -45.20 -1.07 15.69
CA LEU A 263 -44.34 -1.73 16.67
C LEU A 263 -43.51 -2.81 15.98
N THR A 264 -42.18 -2.64 16.01
CA THR A 264 -41.23 -3.61 15.46
C THR A 264 -40.24 -4.03 16.55
N ILE A 265 -40.14 -5.33 16.80
CA ILE A 265 -39.19 -5.93 17.73
C ILE A 265 -38.38 -6.99 16.97
N GLY A 266 -37.06 -6.85 16.99
CA GLY A 266 -36.11 -7.72 16.31
C GLY A 266 -36.01 -9.12 16.93
N SER A 267 -35.14 -9.94 16.36
CA SER A 267 -34.94 -11.33 16.75
C SER A 267 -34.28 -11.45 18.13
N HIS A 268 -34.64 -12.48 18.89
CA HIS A 268 -34.07 -12.85 20.18
C HIS A 268 -34.16 -11.74 21.25
N CYS A 269 -35.15 -10.85 21.14
CA CYS A 269 -35.47 -9.85 22.17
C CYS A 269 -36.52 -10.40 23.13
N PHE A 270 -36.39 -10.08 24.43
CA PHE A 270 -37.37 -10.40 25.46
C PHE A 270 -37.72 -11.90 25.51
N VAL A 271 -36.73 -12.79 25.35
CA VAL A 271 -36.94 -14.25 25.15
C VAL A 271 -37.83 -14.87 26.23
N ALA A 272 -37.75 -14.38 27.47
CA ALA A 272 -38.50 -14.90 28.62
C ALA A 272 -39.60 -13.95 29.14
N ALA A 273 -39.92 -12.87 28.41
CA ALA A 273 -40.95 -11.93 28.83
C ALA A 273 -42.34 -12.31 28.30
N ASP A 274 -43.37 -11.80 28.96
CA ASP A 274 -44.74 -11.83 28.46
C ASP A 274 -44.98 -10.70 27.45
N PHE A 275 -45.92 -10.92 26.53
CA PHE A 275 -46.25 -9.95 25.49
C PHE A 275 -47.71 -9.53 25.60
N VAL A 276 -47.94 -8.33 26.15
CA VAL A 276 -49.28 -7.80 26.39
C VAL A 276 -49.43 -6.43 25.73
N ILE A 277 -50.41 -6.34 24.82
CA ILE A 277 -50.87 -5.09 24.22
C ILE A 277 -52.38 -5.01 24.47
N ASP A 278 -52.81 -4.00 25.21
CA ASP A 278 -54.23 -3.71 25.43
C ASP A 278 -54.48 -2.24 25.11
N SER A 279 -55.53 -1.97 24.34
CA SER A 279 -56.08 -0.62 24.11
C SER A 279 -55.11 0.35 23.40
N MET A 280 -54.72 0.01 22.16
CA MET A 280 -53.95 0.87 21.26
C MET A 280 -54.75 1.18 19.99
N ASP A 281 -55.34 2.37 19.92
CA ASP A 281 -56.38 2.70 18.93
C ASP A 281 -55.86 2.83 17.49
N LEU A 282 -54.64 3.34 17.30
CA LEU A 282 -54.04 3.59 15.97
C LEU A 282 -53.00 2.55 15.54
N LEU A 283 -52.74 1.52 16.35
CA LEU A 283 -51.73 0.52 16.04
C LEU A 283 -52.13 -0.27 14.79
N GLU A 284 -51.37 -0.13 13.71
CA GLU A 284 -51.66 -0.75 12.41
C GLU A 284 -50.87 -2.05 12.20
N THR A 285 -49.60 -2.07 12.63
CA THR A 285 -48.70 -3.20 12.40
C THR A 285 -47.90 -3.59 13.63
N VAL A 286 -47.82 -4.90 13.87
CA VAL A 286 -46.94 -5.51 14.88
C VAL A 286 -46.03 -6.51 14.18
N GLN A 287 -44.72 -6.34 14.33
CA GLN A 287 -43.71 -7.22 13.76
C GLN A 287 -42.75 -7.71 14.85
N LEU A 288 -42.65 -9.04 14.97
CA LEU A 288 -41.78 -9.70 15.94
C LEU A 288 -40.77 -10.59 15.21
N GLY A 289 -39.48 -10.45 15.50
CA GLY A 289 -38.38 -11.22 14.92
C GLY A 289 -38.28 -12.65 15.44
N GLU A 290 -37.33 -13.42 14.92
CA GLU A 290 -37.10 -14.81 15.32
C GLU A 290 -36.83 -14.94 16.82
N GLY A 291 -37.43 -15.91 17.51
CA GLY A 291 -37.16 -16.17 18.94
C GLY A 291 -37.51 -15.01 19.90
N SER A 292 -38.18 -13.96 19.42
CA SER A 292 -38.66 -12.89 20.30
C SER A 292 -39.84 -13.38 21.14
N PHE A 293 -39.82 -13.12 22.45
CA PHE A 293 -40.83 -13.64 23.38
C PHE A 293 -41.05 -15.16 23.28
N GLU A 294 -40.00 -15.93 22.94
CA GLU A 294 -40.08 -17.38 22.69
C GLU A 294 -40.75 -18.13 23.85
N LYS A 295 -40.40 -17.77 25.10
CA LYS A 295 -40.83 -18.44 26.33
C LYS A 295 -41.93 -17.67 27.07
N ALA A 296 -42.71 -16.85 26.37
CA ALA A 296 -43.82 -16.11 26.99
C ALA A 296 -44.82 -17.06 27.69
N HIS A 297 -45.19 -16.72 28.92
CA HIS A 297 -46.21 -17.44 29.69
C HIS A 297 -47.61 -16.94 29.32
N HIS A 298 -47.73 -15.62 29.10
CA HIS A 298 -48.96 -14.94 28.75
C HIS A 298 -48.74 -14.05 27.52
N THR A 299 -49.58 -14.24 26.52
CA THR A 299 -49.64 -13.38 25.33
C THR A 299 -51.05 -12.86 25.16
N ALA A 300 -51.23 -11.54 25.11
CA ALA A 300 -52.54 -10.93 24.89
C ALA A 300 -52.42 -9.72 23.98
N VAL A 301 -53.14 -9.73 22.86
CA VAL A 301 -53.33 -8.55 22.01
C VAL A 301 -54.81 -8.28 21.95
N ALA A 302 -55.24 -7.21 22.61
CA ALA A 302 -56.65 -6.89 22.81
C ALA A 302 -56.97 -5.42 22.50
N LYS A 303 -58.20 -5.19 22.03
CA LYS A 303 -58.77 -3.84 21.84
C LYS A 303 -57.90 -2.91 20.97
N CYS A 304 -57.41 -3.40 19.83
CA CYS A 304 -56.65 -2.63 18.86
C CYS A 304 -57.43 -2.53 17.54
N PRO A 305 -58.34 -1.54 17.39
CA PRO A 305 -59.31 -1.47 16.30
C PRO A 305 -58.68 -1.30 14.91
N MET A 306 -57.54 -0.61 14.79
CA MET A 306 -56.87 -0.34 13.51
C MET A 306 -55.82 -1.39 13.12
N LEU A 307 -55.60 -2.43 13.94
CA LEU A 307 -54.52 -3.41 13.70
C LEU A 307 -54.81 -4.24 12.45
N LYS A 308 -54.03 -4.03 11.39
CA LYS A 308 -54.19 -4.68 10.07
C LYS A 308 -53.41 -5.97 9.95
N SER A 309 -52.19 -6.00 10.49
CA SER A 309 -51.29 -7.16 10.36
C SER A 309 -50.40 -7.42 11.58
N ILE A 310 -50.30 -8.69 11.94
CA ILE A 310 -49.32 -9.21 12.89
C ILE A 310 -48.39 -10.18 12.13
N THR A 311 -47.08 -9.93 12.19
CA THR A 311 -46.06 -10.76 11.54
C THR A 311 -45.09 -11.30 12.57
N LEU A 312 -44.97 -12.62 12.65
CA LEU A 312 -44.15 -13.33 13.63
C LEU A 312 -43.03 -14.13 12.95
N GLY A 313 -41.79 -13.90 13.37
CA GLY A 313 -40.61 -14.67 13.04
C GLY A 313 -40.67 -16.12 13.55
N PRO A 314 -39.75 -17.01 13.13
CA PRO A 314 -39.71 -18.38 13.62
C PRO A 314 -39.56 -18.40 15.16
N ASN A 315 -40.26 -19.29 15.85
CA ASN A 315 -40.27 -19.44 17.30
C ASN A 315 -40.66 -18.19 18.12
N SER A 316 -41.05 -17.09 17.48
CA SER A 316 -41.59 -15.93 18.19
C SER A 316 -42.89 -16.32 18.89
N LEU A 317 -43.12 -15.90 20.14
CA LEU A 317 -44.31 -16.27 20.90
C LEU A 317 -44.58 -17.80 20.90
N GLN A 318 -43.54 -18.64 20.91
CA GLN A 318 -43.70 -20.10 20.88
C GLN A 318 -44.48 -20.60 22.11
N GLY A 319 -44.23 -19.99 23.27
CA GLY A 319 -44.79 -20.33 24.56
C GLY A 319 -43.99 -21.42 25.27
N ILE A 320 -44.42 -21.78 26.48
CA ILE A 320 -43.83 -22.86 27.27
C ILE A 320 -44.79 -24.04 27.44
N GLU A 321 -44.28 -25.25 27.64
CA GLU A 321 -45.10 -26.44 27.90
C GLU A 321 -45.73 -26.37 29.30
N SER A 322 -46.83 -25.62 29.43
CA SER A 322 -47.61 -25.48 30.64
C SER A 322 -49.11 -25.47 30.34
N SER A 323 -49.91 -26.09 31.21
CA SER A 323 -51.38 -26.04 31.12
C SER A 323 -51.95 -24.62 31.34
N THR A 324 -51.14 -23.68 31.83
CA THR A 324 -51.50 -22.28 32.08
C THR A 324 -50.98 -21.31 31.00
N CYS A 325 -50.21 -21.78 30.01
CA CYS A 325 -49.67 -20.92 28.95
C CYS A 325 -50.77 -20.53 27.96
N THR A 326 -51.08 -19.22 27.91
CA THR A 326 -52.23 -18.70 27.16
C THR A 326 -51.80 -17.65 26.15
N ALA A 327 -52.37 -17.73 24.95
CA ALA A 327 -52.24 -16.71 23.92
C ALA A 327 -53.64 -16.26 23.47
N MET A 328 -53.92 -14.96 23.48
CA MET A 328 -55.23 -14.43 23.15
C MET A 328 -55.14 -13.26 22.17
N LEU A 329 -55.92 -13.35 21.09
CA LEU A 329 -56.17 -12.27 20.14
C LEU A 329 -57.65 -11.91 20.22
N LYS A 330 -57.97 -10.72 20.72
CA LYS A 330 -59.36 -10.36 21.06
C LYS A 330 -59.72 -8.94 20.64
N ASP A 331 -60.91 -8.77 20.08
CA ASP A 331 -61.45 -7.46 19.70
C ASP A 331 -60.53 -6.70 18.72
N LEU A 332 -60.17 -7.38 17.61
CA LEU A 332 -59.30 -6.88 16.53
C LEU A 332 -60.06 -6.85 15.20
N PRO A 333 -60.98 -5.88 15.00
CA PRO A 333 -61.87 -5.84 13.84
C PRO A 333 -61.12 -5.74 12.51
N CYS A 334 -60.09 -4.90 12.38
CA CYS A 334 -59.37 -4.71 11.11
C CYS A 334 -58.28 -5.76 10.80
N LEU A 335 -58.06 -6.74 11.68
CA LEU A 335 -56.98 -7.71 11.52
C LEU A 335 -57.24 -8.60 10.32
N ALA A 336 -56.50 -8.38 9.23
CA ALA A 336 -56.64 -9.11 7.97
C ALA A 336 -55.55 -10.17 7.79
N SER A 337 -54.36 -9.93 8.36
CA SER A 337 -53.18 -10.78 8.20
C SER A 337 -52.58 -11.16 9.54
N LEU A 338 -52.50 -12.47 9.82
CA LEU A 338 -51.70 -13.02 10.90
C LEU A 338 -50.73 -14.02 10.28
N THR A 339 -49.48 -13.59 10.12
CA THR A 339 -48.42 -14.39 9.51
C THR A 339 -47.52 -14.92 10.61
N CYS A 340 -47.38 -16.23 10.68
CA CYS A 340 -46.49 -16.91 11.60
C CYS A 340 -45.62 -17.88 10.83
N LYS A 341 -44.30 -17.74 10.98
CA LYS A 341 -43.29 -18.70 10.50
C LYS A 341 -43.29 -19.96 11.40
N GLU A 342 -42.29 -20.84 11.29
CA GLU A 342 -42.27 -22.09 12.06
C GLU A 342 -42.25 -21.84 13.59
N GLY A 343 -42.95 -22.66 14.38
CA GLY A 343 -42.85 -22.64 15.85
C GLY A 343 -43.66 -21.60 16.65
N CYS A 344 -44.29 -20.58 16.04
CA CYS A 344 -45.10 -19.62 16.83
C CYS A 344 -46.36 -20.28 17.41
N PHE A 345 -46.70 -19.91 18.64
CA PHE A 345 -47.81 -20.44 19.44
C PHE A 345 -47.81 -21.97 19.64
N GLU A 346 -46.74 -22.68 19.30
CA GLU A 346 -46.71 -24.15 19.27
C GLU A 346 -47.03 -24.78 20.64
N LYS A 347 -46.57 -24.13 21.71
CA LYS A 347 -46.70 -24.58 23.11
C LYS A 347 -47.77 -23.81 23.89
N SER A 348 -48.40 -22.79 23.30
CA SER A 348 -49.45 -21.98 23.94
C SER A 348 -50.86 -22.37 23.49
N HIS A 349 -51.88 -22.12 24.33
CA HIS A 349 -53.28 -22.24 23.94
C HIS A 349 -53.78 -20.93 23.30
N LEU A 350 -53.94 -20.92 21.97
CA LEU A 350 -54.36 -19.73 21.22
C LEU A 350 -55.89 -19.60 21.11
N THR A 351 -56.45 -18.55 21.70
CA THR A 351 -57.84 -18.11 21.51
C THR A 351 -57.91 -16.89 20.58
N ILE A 352 -58.83 -16.94 19.61
CA ILE A 352 -59.09 -15.83 18.68
C ILE A 352 -60.57 -15.47 18.78
N GLU A 353 -60.86 -14.32 19.38
CA GLU A 353 -62.20 -13.80 19.63
C GLU A 353 -62.41 -12.47 18.88
N ASN A 354 -63.59 -12.28 18.28
CA ASN A 354 -63.98 -11.00 17.66
C ASN A 354 -62.93 -10.43 16.66
N CYS A 355 -62.45 -11.27 15.74
CA CYS A 355 -61.55 -10.91 14.63
C CYS A 355 -62.20 -11.26 13.27
N PRO A 356 -63.24 -10.52 12.83
CA PRO A 356 -64.09 -10.87 11.68
C PRO A 356 -63.38 -10.85 10.32
N HIS A 357 -62.39 -9.96 10.13
CA HIS A 357 -61.67 -9.82 8.86
C HIS A 357 -60.48 -10.78 8.70
N LEU A 358 -60.17 -11.56 9.74
CA LEU A 358 -59.05 -12.50 9.72
C LEU A 358 -59.37 -13.71 8.83
N ASN A 359 -58.66 -13.86 7.73
CA ASN A 359 -58.87 -14.97 6.81
C ASN A 359 -58.34 -16.29 7.40
N LYS A 360 -59.20 -17.01 8.14
CA LYS A 360 -58.88 -18.29 8.78
C LYS A 360 -58.34 -19.36 7.81
N LYS A 361 -58.66 -19.28 6.51
CA LYS A 361 -58.16 -20.23 5.50
C LYS A 361 -56.69 -20.01 5.13
N LYS A 362 -56.21 -18.75 5.19
CA LYS A 362 -54.81 -18.37 4.89
C LYS A 362 -53.85 -18.49 6.08
N LEU A 363 -54.36 -18.81 7.28
CA LEU A 363 -53.51 -19.04 8.45
C LEU A 363 -52.50 -20.19 8.19
N SER A 364 -51.28 -20.01 8.69
CA SER A 364 -50.23 -21.02 8.60
C SER A 364 -50.62 -22.31 9.34
N PRO A 365 -50.08 -23.48 8.95
CA PRO A 365 -50.39 -24.76 9.59
C PRO A 365 -50.16 -24.76 11.12
N GLY A 366 -49.14 -24.03 11.61
CA GLY A 366 -48.85 -23.89 13.04
C GLY A 366 -49.99 -23.23 13.84
N ILE A 367 -50.53 -22.12 13.33
CA ILE A 367 -51.69 -21.44 13.95
C ILE A 367 -52.95 -22.31 13.89
N LYS A 368 -53.16 -23.03 12.77
CA LYS A 368 -54.27 -23.98 12.63
C LYS A 368 -54.17 -25.11 13.66
N LYS A 369 -52.97 -25.64 13.90
CA LYS A 369 -52.71 -26.69 14.92
C LYS A 369 -52.89 -26.16 16.35
N ALA A 370 -52.42 -24.95 16.65
CA ALA A 370 -52.57 -24.30 17.96
C ALA A 370 -54.04 -23.98 18.28
N SER A 371 -54.83 -23.54 17.29
CA SER A 371 -56.28 -23.29 17.44
C SER A 371 -57.15 -24.56 17.40
N GLN A 372 -56.75 -25.61 16.67
CA GLN A 372 -57.48 -26.90 16.57
C GLN A 372 -57.31 -27.84 17.77
N LYS A 373 -56.30 -27.64 18.63
CA LYS A 373 -56.16 -28.41 19.90
C LYS A 373 -57.42 -28.32 20.78
N SER A 374 -58.27 -27.29 20.57
CA SER A 374 -59.60 -27.16 21.19
C SER A 374 -60.65 -28.16 20.66
N TRP A 375 -60.58 -28.61 19.40
CA TRP A 375 -61.59 -29.48 18.79
C TRP A 375 -61.27 -30.98 18.89
N MET A 376 -59.99 -31.36 18.93
CA MET A 376 -59.57 -32.77 18.94
C MET A 376 -59.64 -33.48 20.31
N GLN A 377 -60.13 -32.83 21.36
CA GLN A 377 -60.53 -33.51 22.60
C GLN A 377 -62.01 -33.95 22.63
N SER A 378 -62.81 -33.65 21.58
CA SER A 378 -64.21 -34.13 21.47
C SER A 378 -64.49 -35.13 20.34
N VAL A 379 -63.50 -35.46 19.49
CA VAL A 379 -63.72 -36.30 18.28
C VAL A 379 -63.06 -37.68 18.39
N SER A 380 -62.39 -37.99 19.50
CA SER A 380 -61.67 -39.25 19.70
C SER A 380 -62.55 -40.48 20.03
N SER A 381 -63.88 -40.41 19.90
CA SER A 381 -64.76 -41.55 20.22
C SER A 381 -65.42 -42.26 19.02
N PHE A 382 -65.17 -41.88 17.75
CA PHE A 382 -66.11 -42.30 16.69
C PHE A 382 -65.60 -43.06 15.46
N PHE A 383 -64.31 -43.18 15.13
CA PHE A 383 -63.91 -43.95 13.94
C PHE A 383 -62.66 -44.80 14.11
N SER A 384 -62.78 -45.84 14.94
CA SER A 384 -61.93 -47.04 14.88
C SER A 384 -62.77 -48.24 14.42
N LYS A 385 -63.13 -48.32 13.14
CA LYS A 385 -63.71 -49.53 12.54
C LYS A 385 -63.75 -49.43 11.03
N ASN A 386 -62.70 -49.94 10.39
CA ASN A 386 -62.78 -51.13 9.55
C ASN A 386 -61.61 -51.15 8.58
N LYS A 387 -60.76 -52.14 8.82
CA LYS A 387 -59.61 -52.48 8.00
C LYS A 387 -60.05 -53.58 7.03
N LYS A 388 -59.52 -53.46 5.80
CA LYS A 388 -59.30 -54.47 4.76
C LYS A 388 -60.35 -54.55 3.64
N TRP A 389 -59.84 -54.42 2.42
CA TRP A 389 -59.99 -55.22 1.19
C TRP A 389 -59.31 -54.38 0.08
N LEU A 390 -58.52 -54.86 -0.89
CA LEU A 390 -57.84 -56.11 -1.17
C LEU A 390 -56.82 -55.73 -2.27
N PHE A 391 -55.60 -56.21 -2.13
CA PHE A 391 -54.46 -56.07 -3.03
C PHE A 391 -54.76 -56.97 -4.28
N TRP A 392 -54.43 -56.60 -5.52
CA TRP A 392 -53.46 -57.25 -6.43
C TRP A 392 -53.74 -56.71 -7.85
N GLY A 393 -52.78 -55.99 -8.46
CA GLY A 393 -52.91 -55.48 -9.83
C GLY A 393 -52.15 -54.20 -10.18
N VAL A 394 -51.31 -53.68 -9.28
CA VAL A 394 -50.79 -52.29 -9.40
C VAL A 394 -49.25 -52.21 -9.51
N ALA A 395 -48.51 -53.30 -9.38
CA ALA A 395 -47.04 -53.27 -9.28
C ALA A 395 -46.31 -52.86 -10.58
N ALA A 396 -46.86 -53.12 -11.77
CA ALA A 396 -46.24 -52.70 -13.03
C ALA A 396 -46.63 -51.28 -13.45
N LEU A 397 -47.86 -50.85 -13.11
CA LEU A 397 -48.36 -49.50 -13.40
C LEU A 397 -47.73 -48.46 -12.47
N VAL A 398 -47.45 -48.82 -11.21
CA VAL A 398 -46.83 -47.94 -10.23
C VAL A 398 -45.36 -47.70 -10.51
N VAL A 399 -44.61 -48.64 -11.10
CA VAL A 399 -43.20 -48.36 -11.47
C VAL A 399 -43.13 -47.46 -12.71
N LEU A 400 -44.02 -47.62 -13.69
CA LEU A 400 -44.09 -46.73 -14.86
C LEU A 400 -44.62 -45.33 -14.51
N LEU A 401 -45.60 -45.25 -13.61
CA LEU A 401 -46.07 -43.98 -13.03
C LEU A 401 -45.04 -43.37 -12.10
N ILE A 402 -44.28 -44.14 -11.31
CA ILE A 402 -43.20 -43.61 -10.47
C ILE A 402 -42.04 -43.15 -11.34
N VAL A 403 -41.68 -43.85 -12.42
CA VAL A 403 -40.64 -43.39 -13.35
C VAL A 403 -41.11 -42.17 -14.13
N LEU A 404 -42.36 -42.10 -14.60
CA LEU A 404 -42.94 -40.91 -15.26
C LEU A 404 -43.10 -39.75 -14.28
N LEU A 405 -43.50 -40.02 -13.03
CA LEU A 405 -43.61 -39.04 -11.96
C LEU A 405 -42.22 -38.57 -11.53
N ILE A 406 -41.23 -39.46 -11.44
CA ILE A 406 -39.82 -39.10 -11.21
C ILE A 406 -39.29 -38.31 -12.40
N LEU A 407 -39.61 -38.68 -13.65
CA LEU A 407 -39.21 -37.94 -14.87
C LEU A 407 -39.88 -36.55 -14.92
N LEU A 408 -41.15 -36.43 -14.51
CA LEU A 408 -41.88 -35.17 -14.39
C LEU A 408 -41.41 -34.35 -13.16
N LEU A 409 -40.97 -35.01 -12.09
CA LEU A 409 -40.37 -34.40 -10.90
C LEU A 409 -38.90 -34.00 -11.12
N THR A 410 -38.20 -34.60 -12.09
CA THR A 410 -36.80 -34.24 -12.46
C THR A 410 -36.76 -33.26 -13.62
N LEU A 411 -37.73 -33.26 -14.56
CA LEU A 411 -37.83 -32.27 -15.65
C LEU A 411 -38.59 -30.99 -15.25
N GLY A 412 -39.25 -30.98 -14.09
CA GLY A 412 -40.16 -29.90 -13.68
C GLY A 412 -39.78 -29.13 -12.41
N LYS A 413 -38.60 -29.36 -11.81
CA LYS A 413 -38.12 -28.47 -10.74
C LYS A 413 -37.71 -27.15 -11.36
N LYS A 414 -38.65 -26.20 -11.42
CA LYS A 414 -38.33 -24.80 -11.72
C LYS A 414 -37.28 -24.37 -10.71
N ASP A 415 -36.12 -23.96 -11.20
CA ASP A 415 -35.10 -23.35 -10.37
C ASP A 415 -35.75 -22.20 -9.57
N PRO A 416 -35.65 -22.20 -8.23
CA PRO A 416 -36.33 -21.21 -7.40
C PRO A 416 -35.88 -19.79 -7.74
N SER A 417 -34.63 -19.58 -8.15
CA SER A 417 -34.11 -18.30 -8.62
C SER A 417 -34.73 -17.91 -9.96
N LEU A 418 -34.83 -18.84 -10.92
CA LEU A 418 -35.50 -18.58 -12.21
C LEU A 418 -36.97 -18.20 -12.00
N ALA A 419 -37.69 -18.94 -11.15
CA ALA A 419 -39.09 -18.66 -10.86
C ALA A 419 -39.26 -17.31 -10.14
N ALA A 420 -38.36 -16.98 -9.21
CA ALA A 420 -38.34 -15.69 -8.52
C ALA A 420 -38.09 -14.53 -9.50
N LEU A 421 -37.09 -14.66 -10.38
CA LEU A 421 -36.76 -13.66 -11.41
C LEU A 421 -37.93 -13.46 -12.38
N GLN A 422 -38.53 -14.54 -12.89
CA GLN A 422 -39.73 -14.46 -13.73
C GLN A 422 -40.91 -13.80 -13.02
N SER A 423 -41.02 -13.97 -11.70
CA SER A 423 -42.08 -13.36 -10.90
C SER A 423 -41.85 -11.87 -10.64
N CYS A 424 -40.61 -11.40 -10.47
CA CYS A 424 -40.33 -9.98 -10.22
C CYS A 424 -40.09 -9.17 -11.52
N LEU A 425 -39.79 -9.85 -12.62
CA LEU A 425 -39.55 -9.27 -13.95
C LEU A 425 -40.66 -9.68 -14.94
N LYS A 426 -41.93 -9.53 -14.57
CA LYS A 426 -43.08 -10.02 -15.38
C LYS A 426 -43.21 -9.39 -16.76
N ASP A 427 -42.70 -8.18 -16.91
CA ASP A 427 -42.61 -7.38 -18.13
C ASP A 427 -41.43 -7.77 -19.03
N LEU A 428 -40.46 -8.53 -18.51
CA LEU A 428 -39.33 -9.07 -19.28
C LEU A 428 -39.55 -10.55 -19.58
N SER A 429 -39.29 -10.95 -20.83
CA SER A 429 -39.31 -12.37 -21.23
C SER A 429 -38.04 -13.08 -20.75
N VAL A 430 -37.95 -13.37 -19.45
CA VAL A 430 -36.81 -14.06 -18.83
C VAL A 430 -36.88 -15.58 -19.12
N SER A 431 -35.84 -16.09 -19.79
CA SER A 431 -35.73 -17.49 -20.19
C SER A 431 -34.31 -18.02 -19.94
N LYS A 432 -34.19 -19.31 -19.61
CA LYS A 432 -32.89 -19.99 -19.39
C LYS A 432 -31.95 -19.96 -20.60
N ASP A 433 -32.50 -19.79 -21.80
CA ASP A 433 -31.77 -19.84 -23.07
C ASP A 433 -31.29 -18.46 -23.57
N MET A 434 -31.48 -17.40 -22.77
CA MET A 434 -31.12 -16.04 -23.17
C MET A 434 -29.60 -15.78 -23.11
N THR A 435 -29.14 -14.85 -23.94
CA THR A 435 -27.72 -14.47 -24.04
C THR A 435 -27.39 -13.12 -23.43
N SER A 436 -28.40 -12.28 -23.18
CA SER A 436 -28.25 -10.98 -22.54
C SER A 436 -29.45 -10.73 -21.63
N LEU A 437 -29.20 -10.27 -20.41
CA LEU A 437 -30.21 -9.90 -19.43
C LEU A 437 -29.85 -8.55 -18.83
N VAL A 438 -30.74 -7.57 -19.03
CA VAL A 438 -30.65 -6.25 -18.40
C VAL A 438 -31.84 -6.12 -17.46
N ILE A 439 -31.55 -5.94 -16.19
CA ILE A 439 -32.55 -5.73 -15.14
C ILE A 439 -32.64 -4.22 -14.91
N PRO A 440 -33.80 -3.58 -15.13
CA PRO A 440 -33.97 -2.13 -14.89
C PRO A 440 -33.78 -1.75 -13.43
N ASN A 441 -33.69 -0.45 -13.15
CA ASN A 441 -33.56 0.08 -11.79
C ASN A 441 -34.79 -0.22 -10.92
N ASP A 442 -34.58 -0.27 -9.59
CA ASP A 442 -35.60 -0.39 -8.55
C ASP A 442 -36.42 -1.69 -8.62
N ARG A 443 -35.85 -2.76 -9.18
CA ARG A 443 -36.54 -4.05 -9.40
C ARG A 443 -36.24 -5.09 -8.34
N CYS A 444 -37.18 -6.03 -8.19
CA CYS A 444 -37.01 -7.26 -7.41
C CYS A 444 -36.69 -7.08 -5.91
N ASN A 445 -37.03 -5.92 -5.33
CA ASN A 445 -36.86 -5.64 -3.89
C ASN A 445 -37.88 -6.36 -3.00
N GLU A 446 -39.01 -6.78 -3.56
CA GLU A 446 -40.02 -7.59 -2.87
C GLU A 446 -39.62 -9.07 -2.75
N LEU A 447 -38.52 -9.49 -3.40
CA LEU A 447 -38.06 -10.87 -3.31
C LEU A 447 -37.63 -11.19 -1.87
N THR A 448 -38.23 -12.22 -1.30
CA THR A 448 -37.86 -12.80 0.00
C THR A 448 -36.94 -14.02 -0.16
N LEU A 449 -36.22 -14.09 -1.27
CA LEU A 449 -35.34 -15.22 -1.57
C LEU A 449 -34.01 -14.99 -0.85
N ASP A 450 -33.67 -15.86 0.09
CA ASP A 450 -32.40 -15.75 0.82
C ASP A 450 -31.20 -15.96 -0.10
N SER A 451 -31.30 -16.85 -1.10
CA SER A 451 -30.22 -17.16 -2.03
C SER A 451 -30.66 -17.06 -3.48
N LEU A 452 -30.02 -16.17 -4.24
CA LEU A 452 -30.23 -15.93 -5.67
C LEU A 452 -29.05 -16.47 -6.47
N SER A 453 -29.28 -17.52 -7.27
CA SER A 453 -28.27 -18.08 -8.18
C SER A 453 -28.64 -17.83 -9.64
N PHE A 454 -27.66 -17.42 -10.43
CA PHE A 454 -27.80 -17.24 -11.88
C PHE A 454 -27.29 -18.44 -12.72
N SER A 455 -26.87 -19.52 -12.06
CA SER A 455 -26.30 -20.73 -12.71
C SER A 455 -27.20 -21.37 -13.77
N VAL A 456 -28.53 -21.17 -13.68
CA VAL A 456 -29.50 -21.65 -14.67
C VAL A 456 -29.33 -21.01 -16.06
N PHE A 457 -28.69 -19.83 -16.15
CA PHE A 457 -28.52 -19.07 -17.39
C PHE A 457 -27.16 -19.38 -18.06
N SER A 458 -26.89 -20.65 -18.38
CA SER A 458 -25.59 -21.11 -18.88
C SER A 458 -25.16 -20.54 -20.24
N LYS A 459 -26.08 -19.94 -21.00
CA LYS A 459 -25.83 -19.27 -22.29
C LYS A 459 -25.69 -17.75 -22.19
N LEU A 460 -25.86 -17.19 -20.98
CA LEU A 460 -25.82 -15.76 -20.76
C LEU A 460 -24.39 -15.25 -20.96
N LYS A 461 -24.25 -14.23 -21.80
CA LYS A 461 -22.98 -13.54 -22.07
C LYS A 461 -22.89 -12.24 -21.31
N THR A 462 -23.97 -11.46 -21.30
CA THR A 462 -24.02 -10.17 -20.61
C THR A 462 -25.12 -10.16 -19.57
N LEU A 463 -24.77 -9.74 -18.36
CA LEU A 463 -25.71 -9.52 -17.26
C LEU A 463 -25.49 -8.14 -16.67
N GLN A 464 -26.50 -7.29 -16.78
CA GLN A 464 -26.53 -5.98 -16.14
C GLN A 464 -27.68 -5.92 -15.14
N ILE A 465 -27.35 -5.59 -13.89
CA ILE A 465 -28.31 -5.36 -12.82
C ILE A 465 -28.36 -3.87 -12.53
N GLY A 466 -29.47 -3.20 -12.83
CA GLY A 466 -29.64 -1.76 -12.61
C GLY A 466 -29.65 -1.36 -11.14
N SER A 467 -29.66 -0.06 -10.88
CA SER A 467 -29.53 0.49 -9.52
C SER A 467 -30.68 0.08 -8.60
N ASN A 468 -30.43 0.04 -7.30
CA ASN A 468 -31.42 -0.24 -6.25
C ASN A 468 -32.17 -1.58 -6.42
N CYS A 469 -31.54 -2.59 -7.02
CA CYS A 469 -32.16 -3.89 -7.23
C CYS A 469 -31.80 -4.88 -6.12
N PHE A 470 -32.71 -5.85 -5.89
CA PHE A 470 -32.45 -7.00 -5.02
C PHE A 470 -31.96 -6.67 -3.60
N GLN A 471 -32.34 -5.52 -3.05
CA GLN A 471 -31.76 -4.98 -1.82
C GLN A 471 -31.90 -5.93 -0.61
N ASN A 472 -32.89 -6.83 -0.64
CA ASN A 472 -33.19 -7.77 0.45
C ASN A 472 -32.60 -9.17 0.28
N VAL A 473 -31.86 -9.44 -0.80
CA VAL A 473 -31.24 -10.76 -1.04
C VAL A 473 -29.98 -10.92 -0.20
N LEU A 474 -29.81 -12.07 0.46
CA LEU A 474 -28.68 -12.34 1.37
C LEU A 474 -27.49 -12.98 0.63
N HIS A 475 -27.73 -13.99 -0.18
CA HIS A 475 -26.67 -14.73 -0.86
C HIS A 475 -26.85 -14.60 -2.35
N VAL A 476 -25.81 -14.15 -3.05
CA VAL A 476 -25.83 -14.00 -4.52
C VAL A 476 -24.70 -14.82 -5.09
N SER A 477 -25.03 -15.67 -6.06
CA SER A 477 -24.07 -16.59 -6.67
C SER A 477 -24.12 -16.55 -8.19
N PHE A 478 -22.98 -16.19 -8.78
CA PHE A 478 -22.66 -16.33 -10.19
C PHE A 478 -21.68 -17.48 -10.31
N ASP A 479 -22.21 -18.69 -10.43
CA ASP A 479 -21.44 -19.93 -10.50
C ASP A 479 -21.80 -20.74 -11.74
N GLN A 480 -20.81 -21.41 -12.33
CA GLN A 480 -20.97 -22.27 -13.51
C GLN A 480 -21.62 -21.55 -14.71
N MET A 481 -21.17 -20.34 -15.01
CA MET A 481 -21.65 -19.54 -16.14
C MET A 481 -20.56 -19.44 -17.23
N PRO A 482 -20.37 -20.49 -18.05
CA PRO A 482 -19.22 -20.59 -18.96
C PRO A 482 -19.24 -19.59 -20.12
N ALA A 483 -20.40 -19.04 -20.47
CA ALA A 483 -20.57 -18.08 -21.55
C ALA A 483 -20.49 -16.61 -21.08
N LEU A 484 -20.49 -16.35 -19.77
CA LEU A 484 -20.58 -15.01 -19.21
C LEU A 484 -19.26 -14.26 -19.46
N THR A 485 -19.34 -13.13 -20.16
CA THR A 485 -18.22 -12.25 -20.49
C THR A 485 -18.26 -10.96 -19.67
N ASP A 486 -19.45 -10.40 -19.46
CA ASP A 486 -19.62 -9.10 -18.83
C ASP A 486 -20.67 -9.20 -17.72
N LEU A 487 -20.26 -8.87 -16.49
CA LEU A 487 -21.13 -8.78 -15.32
C LEU A 487 -21.04 -7.39 -14.70
N ALA A 488 -22.16 -6.66 -14.74
CA ALA A 488 -22.30 -5.35 -14.14
C ALA A 488 -23.45 -5.34 -13.12
N VAL A 489 -23.17 -4.82 -11.93
CA VAL A 489 -24.15 -4.55 -10.89
C VAL A 489 -24.06 -3.08 -10.54
N ASP A 490 -25.09 -2.31 -10.85
CA ASP A 490 -25.12 -0.87 -10.64
C ASP A 490 -25.41 -0.51 -9.18
N GLU A 491 -25.44 0.79 -8.90
CA GLU A 491 -25.42 1.37 -7.57
C GLU A 491 -26.49 0.85 -6.60
N ASN A 492 -26.14 0.74 -5.32
CA ASN A 492 -27.04 0.43 -4.19
C ASN A 492 -27.82 -0.89 -4.33
N SER A 493 -27.45 -1.76 -5.26
CA SER A 493 -28.02 -3.10 -5.40
C SER A 493 -27.44 -4.06 -4.36
N PHE A 494 -28.26 -4.98 -3.86
CA PHE A 494 -27.87 -5.94 -2.81
C PHE A 494 -27.31 -5.29 -1.53
N SER A 495 -27.80 -4.11 -1.16
CA SER A 495 -27.16 -3.25 -0.15
C SER A 495 -27.72 -3.37 1.28
N LYS A 496 -28.98 -3.79 1.47
CA LYS A 496 -29.68 -3.65 2.76
C LYS A 496 -29.48 -4.81 3.74
N ARG A 497 -28.95 -5.94 3.29
CA ARG A 497 -28.83 -7.14 4.13
C ARG A 497 -27.40 -7.65 4.18
N ILE A 498 -27.01 -8.18 5.33
CA ILE A 498 -25.72 -8.82 5.52
C ILE A 498 -25.71 -10.13 4.74
N GLY A 499 -24.76 -10.24 3.82
CA GLY A 499 -24.81 -11.23 2.77
C GLY A 499 -23.46 -11.70 2.27
N SER A 500 -23.49 -12.52 1.22
CA SER A 500 -22.30 -13.03 0.55
C SER A 500 -22.43 -12.98 -0.97
N LEU A 501 -21.38 -12.52 -1.64
CA LEU A 501 -21.23 -12.58 -3.09
C LEU A 501 -20.20 -13.63 -3.46
N THR A 502 -20.58 -14.57 -4.33
CA THR A 502 -19.66 -15.53 -4.94
C THR A 502 -19.69 -15.40 -6.45
N VAL A 503 -18.54 -15.12 -7.06
CA VAL A 503 -18.31 -15.18 -8.51
C VAL A 503 -17.29 -16.28 -8.75
N THR A 504 -17.76 -17.45 -9.17
CA THR A 504 -16.92 -18.64 -9.30
C THR A 504 -17.16 -19.35 -10.62
N ASN A 505 -16.13 -20.02 -11.14
CA ASN A 505 -16.25 -20.86 -12.35
C ASN A 505 -16.90 -20.14 -13.55
N CYS A 506 -16.50 -18.89 -13.79
CA CYS A 506 -16.90 -18.09 -14.93
C CYS A 506 -15.67 -17.87 -15.84
N PRO A 507 -15.23 -18.91 -16.59
CA PRO A 507 -13.94 -18.89 -17.29
C PRO A 507 -13.85 -17.87 -18.44
N SER A 508 -14.99 -17.42 -18.97
CA SER A 508 -15.05 -16.44 -20.07
C SER A 508 -15.22 -14.99 -19.58
N LEU A 509 -15.34 -14.77 -18.26
CA LEU A 509 -15.61 -13.46 -17.70
C LEU A 509 -14.39 -12.56 -17.92
N THR A 510 -14.59 -11.42 -18.57
CA THR A 510 -13.55 -10.43 -18.88
C THR A 510 -13.71 -9.16 -18.06
N GLU A 511 -14.94 -8.77 -17.73
CA GLU A 511 -15.23 -7.54 -16.97
C GLU A 511 -16.21 -7.83 -15.82
N LEU A 512 -15.81 -7.42 -14.61
CA LEU A 512 -16.65 -7.46 -13.42
C LEU A 512 -16.72 -6.05 -12.80
N THR A 513 -17.90 -5.44 -12.88
CA THR A 513 -18.16 -4.11 -12.32
C THR A 513 -19.22 -4.17 -11.25
N LEU A 514 -18.90 -3.68 -10.06
CA LEU A 514 -19.78 -3.57 -8.90
C LEU A 514 -19.85 -2.09 -8.54
N GLY A 515 -21.00 -1.44 -8.69
CA GLY A 515 -21.17 0.01 -8.57
C GLY A 515 -21.20 0.52 -7.12
N ASP A 516 -21.32 1.83 -6.96
CA ASP A 516 -21.27 2.49 -5.65
C ASP A 516 -22.40 2.03 -4.72
N GLY A 517 -22.07 1.73 -3.46
CA GLY A 517 -23.01 1.22 -2.46
C GLY A 517 -23.56 -0.18 -2.78
N SER A 518 -23.14 -0.81 -3.89
CA SER A 518 -23.52 -2.19 -4.17
C SER A 518 -22.88 -3.10 -3.13
N PHE A 519 -23.66 -4.09 -2.65
CA PHE A 519 -23.19 -5.02 -1.63
C PHE A 519 -22.63 -4.36 -0.36
N ALA A 520 -23.04 -3.12 -0.03
CA ALA A 520 -22.49 -2.34 1.08
C ALA A 520 -22.45 -3.14 2.39
N SER A 521 -23.55 -3.81 2.74
CA SER A 521 -23.67 -4.61 3.96
C SER A 521 -23.09 -6.02 3.87
N PHE A 522 -22.59 -6.46 2.71
CA PHE A 522 -22.10 -7.82 2.55
C PHE A 522 -20.83 -8.05 3.36
N SER A 523 -20.74 -9.24 3.96
CA SER A 523 -19.62 -9.63 4.83
C SER A 523 -18.74 -10.70 4.21
N LYS A 524 -19.07 -11.22 3.03
CA LYS A 524 -18.24 -12.18 2.29
C LYS A 524 -18.20 -11.87 0.81
N LEU A 525 -17.01 -11.90 0.24
CA LEU A 525 -16.75 -11.79 -1.19
C LEU A 525 -15.78 -12.88 -1.61
N ALA A 526 -16.16 -13.68 -2.61
CA ALA A 526 -15.29 -14.68 -3.21
C ALA A 526 -15.29 -14.54 -4.73
N ILE A 527 -14.10 -14.32 -5.30
CA ILE A 527 -13.87 -14.26 -6.76
C ILE A 527 -12.80 -15.29 -7.08
N THR A 528 -13.20 -16.43 -7.67
CA THR A 528 -12.27 -17.53 -7.98
C THR A 528 -12.57 -18.18 -9.33
N SER A 529 -11.56 -18.82 -9.92
CA SER A 529 -11.74 -19.57 -11.19
C SER A 529 -12.28 -18.72 -12.36
N THR A 530 -11.81 -17.48 -12.48
CA THR A 530 -12.13 -16.53 -13.57
C THR A 530 -10.86 -16.09 -14.30
N GLY A 531 -10.14 -17.04 -14.92
CA GLY A 531 -8.78 -16.81 -15.43
C GLY A 531 -8.65 -15.78 -16.57
N LEU A 532 -9.75 -15.44 -17.25
CA LEU A 532 -9.77 -14.40 -18.30
C LEU A 532 -10.23 -13.02 -17.80
N LEU A 533 -10.54 -12.88 -16.50
CA LEU A 533 -11.00 -11.61 -15.94
C LEU A 533 -9.93 -10.56 -16.16
N HIS A 534 -10.21 -9.51 -16.91
CA HIS A 534 -9.28 -8.46 -17.29
C HIS A 534 -9.41 -7.24 -16.37
N THR A 535 -10.65 -6.84 -16.07
CA THR A 535 -10.96 -5.67 -15.26
C THR A 535 -11.87 -6.04 -14.09
N LEU A 536 -11.45 -5.67 -12.88
CA LEU A 536 -12.27 -5.70 -11.67
C LEU A 536 -12.45 -4.27 -11.17
N THR A 537 -13.69 -3.81 -11.16
CA THR A 537 -14.06 -2.51 -10.57
C THR A 537 -15.04 -2.73 -9.43
N ILE A 538 -14.67 -2.25 -8.25
CA ILE A 538 -15.52 -2.20 -7.06
C ILE A 538 -15.74 -0.72 -6.74
N GLY A 539 -16.99 -0.28 -6.69
CA GLY A 539 -17.38 1.10 -6.44
C GLY A 539 -17.14 1.53 -5.01
N SER A 540 -17.48 2.78 -4.72
CA SER A 540 -17.32 3.38 -3.38
C SER A 540 -18.38 2.83 -2.41
N ASN A 541 -18.08 2.80 -1.12
CA ASN A 541 -18.98 2.31 -0.06
C ASN A 541 -19.45 0.85 -0.25
N ALA A 542 -18.64 0.01 -0.90
CA ALA A 542 -18.96 -1.40 -1.15
C ALA A 542 -18.26 -2.30 -0.12
N PHE A 543 -18.89 -3.44 0.22
CA PHE A 543 -18.29 -4.49 1.04
C PHE A 543 -17.72 -4.01 2.39
N SER A 544 -18.38 -3.05 3.04
CA SER A 544 -17.82 -2.38 4.21
C SER A 544 -17.57 -3.35 5.39
N ALA A 545 -18.30 -4.47 5.42
CA ALA A 545 -18.21 -5.51 6.44
C ALA A 545 -17.39 -6.77 6.05
N VAL A 546 -16.71 -6.76 4.90
CA VAL A 546 -15.81 -7.85 4.50
C VAL A 546 -14.47 -7.73 5.22
N ASP A 547 -13.98 -8.84 5.75
CA ASP A 547 -12.69 -8.96 6.46
C ASP A 547 -11.56 -9.54 5.61
N GLU A 548 -11.85 -10.01 4.39
CA GLU A 548 -10.83 -10.58 3.51
C GLU A 548 -11.17 -10.36 2.02
N LEU A 549 -10.20 -9.85 1.27
CA LEU A 549 -10.23 -9.80 -0.20
C LEU A 549 -9.01 -10.51 -0.76
N ARG A 550 -9.24 -11.59 -1.52
CA ARG A 550 -8.19 -12.41 -2.14
C ARG A 550 -8.33 -12.41 -3.65
N LEU A 551 -7.34 -11.84 -4.33
CA LEU A 551 -7.18 -11.88 -5.77
C LEU A 551 -5.99 -12.78 -6.08
N ILE A 552 -6.24 -14.10 -6.17
CA ILE A 552 -5.18 -15.11 -6.29
C ILE A 552 -5.34 -15.91 -7.58
N GLY A 553 -4.29 -15.98 -8.39
CA GLY A 553 -4.25 -16.81 -9.60
C GLY A 553 -5.14 -16.32 -10.74
N LEU A 554 -5.56 -15.05 -10.72
CA LEU A 554 -6.35 -14.42 -11.76
C LEU A 554 -5.42 -13.93 -12.88
N SER A 555 -4.87 -14.87 -13.65
CA SER A 555 -3.77 -14.59 -14.59
C SER A 555 -4.09 -13.63 -15.73
N GLY A 556 -5.36 -13.43 -16.08
CA GLY A 556 -5.82 -12.42 -17.05
C GLY A 556 -6.00 -11.01 -16.48
N LEU A 557 -5.99 -10.86 -15.15
CA LEU A 557 -6.36 -9.62 -14.45
C LEU A 557 -5.31 -8.56 -14.72
N SER A 558 -5.73 -7.45 -15.33
CA SER A 558 -4.84 -6.35 -15.72
C SER A 558 -5.11 -5.07 -14.94
N ARG A 559 -6.37 -4.83 -14.56
CA ARG A 559 -6.80 -3.61 -13.88
C ARG A 559 -7.68 -3.96 -12.69
N VAL A 560 -7.32 -3.44 -11.52
CA VAL A 560 -8.12 -3.47 -10.30
C VAL A 560 -8.34 -2.06 -9.81
N GLU A 561 -9.59 -1.68 -9.65
CA GLU A 561 -10.00 -0.37 -9.15
C GLU A 561 -10.98 -0.54 -8.01
N ILE A 562 -10.61 -0.08 -6.82
CA ILE A 562 -11.45 -0.09 -5.62
C ILE A 562 -11.83 1.35 -5.31
N GLY A 563 -13.13 1.65 -5.20
CA GLY A 563 -13.66 2.96 -4.85
C GLY A 563 -13.37 3.34 -3.40
N SER A 564 -13.78 4.55 -3.00
CA SER A 564 -13.51 5.09 -1.66
C SER A 564 -14.45 4.49 -0.61
N GLU A 565 -14.05 4.47 0.66
CA GLU A 565 -14.85 3.95 1.79
C GLU A 565 -15.25 2.46 1.66
N SER A 566 -14.57 1.70 0.80
CA SER A 566 -14.84 0.27 0.59
C SER A 566 -13.98 -0.58 1.52
N PHE A 567 -14.53 -1.68 2.04
CA PHE A 567 -13.85 -2.55 3.03
C PHE A 567 -13.38 -1.80 4.31
N ALA A 568 -14.10 -0.75 4.73
CA ALA A 568 -13.60 0.18 5.76
C ALA A 568 -13.90 -0.22 7.22
N LEU A 569 -14.91 -1.06 7.51
CA LEU A 569 -15.42 -1.24 8.89
C LEU A 569 -14.80 -2.41 9.65
N LYS A 570 -14.11 -3.33 8.97
CA LYS A 570 -13.55 -4.54 9.59
C LYS A 570 -12.03 -4.56 9.49
N GLU A 571 -11.41 -5.07 10.55
CA GLU A 571 -10.04 -5.55 10.47
C GLU A 571 -10.00 -6.78 9.56
N GLY A 572 -8.93 -6.88 8.79
CA GLY A 572 -8.91 -7.80 7.68
C GLY A 572 -7.61 -7.80 6.88
N SER A 573 -7.65 -8.53 5.78
CA SER A 573 -6.49 -8.77 4.92
C SER A 573 -6.81 -8.59 3.43
N PHE A 574 -5.92 -7.91 2.73
CA PHE A 574 -5.98 -7.75 1.28
C PHE A 574 -4.76 -8.40 0.63
N HIS A 575 -5.01 -9.38 -0.24
CA HIS A 575 -3.98 -10.14 -0.93
C HIS A 575 -4.18 -10.08 -2.44
N VAL A 576 -3.12 -9.69 -3.13
CA VAL A 576 -2.97 -9.86 -4.58
C VAL A 576 -1.79 -10.78 -4.80
N SER A 577 -2.02 -11.92 -5.44
CA SER A 577 -0.91 -12.81 -5.76
C SER A 577 -1.11 -13.67 -6.99
N ALA A 578 -0.02 -13.94 -7.71
CA ALA A 578 -0.02 -14.76 -8.91
C ALA A 578 -1.02 -14.27 -9.98
N CYS A 579 -1.27 -12.96 -10.04
CA CYS A 579 -2.02 -12.24 -11.05
C CYS A 579 -1.04 -11.69 -12.09
N SER A 580 -0.41 -12.58 -12.87
CA SER A 580 0.74 -12.28 -13.72
C SER A 580 0.55 -11.20 -14.80
N SER A 581 -0.68 -10.76 -15.07
CA SER A 581 -0.99 -9.70 -16.04
C SER A 581 -1.36 -8.36 -15.40
N ILE A 582 -1.37 -8.25 -14.07
CA ILE A 582 -1.83 -7.04 -13.38
C ILE A 582 -0.89 -5.89 -13.68
N LYS A 583 -1.43 -4.75 -14.12
CA LYS A 583 -0.68 -3.54 -14.46
C LYS A 583 -1.05 -2.37 -13.58
N LEU A 584 -2.34 -2.26 -13.24
CA LEU A 584 -2.87 -1.16 -12.45
C LEU A 584 -3.62 -1.70 -11.24
N LEU A 585 -3.20 -1.26 -10.06
CA LEU A 585 -3.92 -1.41 -8.81
C LEU A 585 -4.18 -0.02 -8.22
N THR A 586 -5.46 0.38 -8.19
CA THR A 586 -5.88 1.64 -7.56
C THR A 586 -6.86 1.36 -6.43
N ILE A 587 -6.65 2.03 -5.30
CA ILE A 587 -7.45 1.92 -4.09
C ILE A 587 -7.92 3.32 -3.71
N GLY A 588 -9.22 3.49 -3.53
CA GLY A 588 -9.85 4.75 -3.17
C GLY A 588 -9.54 5.18 -1.74
N SER A 589 -9.94 6.41 -1.41
CA SER A 589 -9.66 7.01 -0.10
C SER A 589 -10.42 6.29 1.00
N ASN A 590 -9.78 6.11 2.17
CA ASN A 590 -10.34 5.48 3.37
C ASN A 590 -10.74 3.99 3.19
N SER A 591 -10.49 3.42 2.02
CA SER A 591 -10.72 2.01 1.78
C SER A 591 -9.71 1.16 2.51
N PHE A 592 -10.15 0.01 3.03
CA PHE A 592 -9.32 -0.88 3.86
C PHE A 592 -8.71 -0.18 5.10
N GLY A 593 -9.32 0.88 5.62
CA GLY A 593 -8.69 1.70 6.67
C GLY A 593 -8.32 0.93 7.95
N ARG A 594 -9.08 -0.12 8.28
CA ARG A 594 -8.82 -0.99 9.43
C ARG A 594 -8.05 -2.28 9.09
N PHE A 595 -7.72 -2.51 7.82
CA PHE A 595 -7.00 -3.72 7.43
C PHE A 595 -5.58 -3.67 7.98
N THR A 596 -5.14 -4.79 8.54
CA THR A 596 -3.83 -4.94 9.16
C THR A 596 -2.85 -5.69 8.25
N THR A 597 -3.33 -6.24 7.14
CA THR A 597 -2.52 -6.96 6.15
C THR A 597 -2.77 -6.42 4.75
N PHE A 598 -1.69 -6.07 4.07
CA PHE A 598 -1.63 -5.69 2.67
C PHE A 598 -0.47 -6.44 2.02
N GLU A 599 -0.77 -7.33 1.07
CA GLU A 599 0.24 -8.17 0.42
C GLU A 599 0.06 -8.15 -1.11
N VAL A 600 1.15 -7.86 -1.81
CA VAL A 600 1.25 -7.93 -3.28
C VAL A 600 2.50 -8.75 -3.61
N GLU A 601 2.31 -9.97 -4.10
CA GLU A 601 3.39 -10.93 -4.30
C GLU A 601 3.26 -11.72 -5.60
N ASN A 602 4.37 -11.99 -6.27
CA ASN A 602 4.40 -12.76 -7.53
C ASN A 602 3.61 -12.09 -8.68
N ASP A 603 3.61 -10.75 -8.71
CA ASP A 603 2.90 -9.91 -9.69
C ASP A 603 3.87 -9.03 -10.50
N PRO A 604 4.80 -9.61 -11.29
CA PRO A 604 5.91 -8.88 -11.90
C PRO A 604 5.50 -7.88 -12.99
N ALA A 605 4.24 -7.92 -13.44
CA ALA A 605 3.71 -7.03 -14.45
C ALA A 605 3.19 -5.69 -13.90
N LEU A 606 3.08 -5.53 -12.57
CA LEU A 606 2.49 -4.35 -11.96
C LEU A 606 3.29 -3.11 -12.33
N GLU A 607 2.62 -2.11 -12.92
CA GLU A 607 3.23 -0.87 -13.40
C GLU A 607 2.90 0.31 -12.47
N VAL A 608 1.67 0.34 -11.95
CA VAL A 608 1.13 1.46 -11.15
C VAL A 608 0.41 0.95 -9.90
N LEU A 609 0.79 1.48 -8.75
CA LEU A 609 0.14 1.26 -7.45
C LEU A 609 -0.24 2.60 -6.82
N HIS A 610 -1.53 2.92 -6.79
CA HIS A 610 -2.05 4.13 -6.14
C HIS A 610 -3.00 3.75 -5.00
N ILE A 611 -2.72 4.25 -3.80
CA ILE A 611 -3.51 3.94 -2.60
C ILE A 611 -3.98 5.25 -1.99
N GLY A 612 -5.28 5.49 -1.98
CA GLY A 612 -5.89 6.71 -1.46
C GLY A 612 -5.67 7.95 -2.33
N SER A 613 -5.94 9.11 -1.74
CA SER A 613 -5.67 10.43 -2.33
C SER A 613 -4.66 11.19 -1.47
N LEU A 614 -3.85 12.04 -2.09
CA LEU A 614 -2.84 12.87 -1.41
C LEU A 614 -3.45 13.84 -0.38
N THR A 615 -4.73 14.18 -0.50
CA THR A 615 -5.38 15.21 0.34
C THR A 615 -6.33 14.66 1.39
N ASN A 616 -6.84 13.44 1.21
CA ASN A 616 -7.82 12.83 2.11
C ASN A 616 -7.77 11.31 1.93
N SER A 617 -7.27 10.60 2.94
CA SER A 617 -7.19 9.15 2.95
C SER A 617 -6.88 8.70 4.38
N SER A 618 -7.06 7.41 4.68
CA SER A 618 -6.66 6.73 5.91
C SER A 618 -6.62 5.22 5.63
N SER A 619 -6.18 4.83 4.43
CA SER A 619 -6.16 3.44 3.96
C SER A 619 -5.04 2.65 4.61
N PHE A 620 -5.32 1.40 5.01
CA PHE A 620 -4.34 0.49 5.61
C PHE A 620 -3.60 1.09 6.81
N PHE A 621 -4.32 1.75 7.73
CA PHE A 621 -3.74 2.61 8.77
C PHE A 621 -2.61 1.95 9.59
N SER A 622 -2.70 0.64 9.85
CA SER A 622 -1.69 -0.11 10.64
C SER A 622 -1.08 -1.30 9.88
N ALA A 623 -1.28 -1.40 8.57
CA ALA A 623 -0.70 -2.50 7.79
C ALA A 623 0.77 -2.24 7.47
N ALA A 624 1.54 -3.30 7.21
CA ALA A 624 2.87 -3.16 6.62
C ALA A 624 2.76 -2.86 5.11
N LEU A 625 3.69 -2.07 4.57
CA LEU A 625 3.83 -1.85 3.14
C LEU A 625 5.11 -2.54 2.66
N GLN A 626 4.98 -3.65 1.94
CA GLN A 626 6.13 -4.38 1.40
C GLN A 626 6.00 -4.55 -0.10
N LEU A 627 6.85 -3.87 -0.85
CA LEU A 627 6.94 -3.93 -2.31
C LEU A 627 8.32 -4.47 -2.68
N LYS A 628 8.34 -5.74 -3.10
CA LYS A 628 9.57 -6.49 -3.37
C LYS A 628 9.50 -7.13 -4.76
N ASP A 629 10.61 -7.06 -5.49
CA ASP A 629 10.81 -7.77 -6.77
C ASP A 629 9.82 -7.41 -7.90
N LEU A 630 9.12 -6.27 -7.83
CA LEU A 630 8.16 -5.82 -8.84
C LEU A 630 8.87 -5.11 -10.00
N GLN A 631 9.29 -5.91 -10.99
CA GLN A 631 10.18 -5.50 -12.08
C GLN A 631 9.70 -4.32 -12.92
N LYS A 632 8.37 -4.15 -13.07
CA LYS A 632 7.77 -3.11 -13.93
C LYS A 632 7.18 -1.93 -13.17
N LEU A 633 7.19 -1.97 -11.83
CA LEU A 633 6.54 -0.94 -11.02
C LEU A 633 7.27 0.38 -11.22
N ASN A 634 6.58 1.37 -11.78
CA ASN A 634 7.16 2.66 -12.14
C ASN A 634 6.53 3.84 -11.38
N SER A 635 5.31 3.69 -10.89
CA SER A 635 4.59 4.74 -10.16
C SER A 635 4.00 4.20 -8.86
N VAL A 636 4.36 4.83 -7.75
CA VAL A 636 3.75 4.59 -6.43
C VAL A 636 3.21 5.89 -5.86
N LEU A 637 1.93 5.89 -5.51
CA LEU A 637 1.26 6.98 -4.80
C LEU A 637 0.65 6.44 -3.50
N ILE A 638 1.03 7.03 -2.38
CA ILE A 638 0.49 6.71 -1.05
C ILE A 638 -0.28 7.93 -0.53
N GLY A 639 -1.57 7.77 -0.27
CA GLY A 639 -2.46 8.85 0.12
C GLY A 639 -2.21 9.35 1.53
N LYS A 640 -2.83 10.48 1.87
CA LYS A 640 -2.83 11.05 3.23
C LYS A 640 -3.20 10.00 4.28
N ASP A 641 -2.52 10.03 5.43
CA ASP A 641 -2.67 9.11 6.57
C ASP A 641 -2.66 7.61 6.20
N ALA A 642 -2.31 7.23 4.97
CA ALA A 642 -2.26 5.84 4.56
C ALA A 642 -1.00 5.20 5.15
N PHE A 643 -1.14 3.96 5.64
CA PHE A 643 -0.05 3.25 6.31
C PHE A 643 0.57 4.06 7.46
N HIS A 644 -0.22 4.84 8.20
CA HIS A 644 0.23 5.66 9.33
C HIS A 644 1.10 4.81 10.30
N ASP A 645 0.49 3.99 11.14
CA ASP A 645 1.19 3.14 12.11
C ASP A 645 1.78 1.86 11.48
N ALA A 646 2.36 1.95 10.28
CA ALA A 646 2.96 0.81 9.60
C ALA A 646 4.21 0.30 10.33
N PRO A 647 4.26 -0.99 10.74
CA PRO A 647 5.42 -1.52 11.44
C PRO A 647 6.65 -1.62 10.54
N SER A 648 6.45 -1.80 9.23
CA SER A 648 7.53 -1.94 8.25
C SER A 648 7.10 -1.41 6.89
N VAL A 649 7.99 -0.65 6.26
CA VAL A 649 7.84 -0.05 4.93
C VAL A 649 9.04 -0.45 4.08
N VAL A 650 8.84 -1.23 3.02
CA VAL A 650 9.94 -1.80 2.22
C VAL A 650 9.68 -1.56 0.74
N PHE A 651 10.65 -0.91 0.09
CA PHE A 651 10.80 -0.80 -1.35
C PHE A 651 12.12 -1.46 -1.73
N ASP A 652 12.07 -2.69 -2.25
CA ASP A 652 13.28 -3.47 -2.54
C ASP A 652 13.23 -4.11 -3.93
N ASN A 653 14.34 -3.98 -4.66
CA ASN A 653 14.50 -4.53 -6.01
C ASN A 653 13.38 -4.11 -6.99
N LEU A 654 13.18 -2.80 -7.15
CA LEU A 654 12.19 -2.20 -8.05
C LEU A 654 12.91 -1.44 -9.18
N PRO A 655 13.42 -2.13 -10.22
CA PRO A 655 14.32 -1.54 -11.21
C PRO A 655 13.69 -0.49 -12.13
N SER A 656 12.35 -0.47 -12.23
CA SER A 656 11.61 0.49 -13.07
C SER A 656 11.06 1.69 -12.31
N LEU A 657 11.20 1.75 -10.99
CA LEU A 657 10.59 2.78 -10.16
C LEU A 657 11.30 4.11 -10.36
N THR A 658 10.58 5.15 -10.79
CA THR A 658 11.18 6.48 -11.07
C THR A 658 10.87 7.50 -9.99
N ALA A 659 9.67 7.47 -9.43
CA ALA A 659 9.24 8.41 -8.40
C ALA A 659 8.33 7.75 -7.36
N ILE A 660 8.44 8.23 -6.12
CA ILE A 660 7.53 7.90 -5.01
C ILE A 660 6.86 9.20 -4.57
N GLN A 661 5.53 9.20 -4.50
CA GLN A 661 4.76 10.33 -4.01
C GLN A 661 3.89 9.93 -2.82
N THR A 662 3.89 10.75 -1.78
CA THR A 662 3.12 10.51 -0.57
C THR A 662 2.28 11.74 -0.17
N GLY A 663 1.13 11.51 0.48
CA GLY A 663 0.29 12.57 1.05
C GLY A 663 0.67 12.91 2.49
N ASP A 664 0.02 13.93 3.07
CA ASP A 664 0.28 14.35 4.46
C ASP A 664 0.16 13.19 5.45
N SER A 665 1.06 13.13 6.43
CA SER A 665 1.03 12.14 7.52
C SER A 665 0.93 10.68 7.05
N SER A 666 1.24 10.39 5.79
CA SER A 666 1.33 9.03 5.28
C SER A 666 2.62 8.39 5.76
N LEU A 667 2.59 7.10 6.08
CA LEU A 667 3.76 6.42 6.66
C LEU A 667 4.26 7.17 7.94
N PHE A 668 3.32 7.68 8.74
CA PHE A 668 3.60 8.44 9.96
C PHE A 668 3.62 7.52 11.17
N ASN A 669 4.69 7.54 11.97
CA ASN A 669 4.91 6.63 13.09
C ASN A 669 5.32 5.21 12.64
N CYS A 670 6.06 5.11 11.53
CA CYS A 670 6.64 3.84 11.09
C CYS A 670 7.85 3.43 11.95
N THR A 671 8.05 2.12 12.14
CA THR A 671 9.23 1.63 12.87
C THR A 671 10.41 1.40 11.92
N GLU A 672 10.23 0.61 10.87
CA GLU A 672 11.31 0.29 9.93
C GLU A 672 10.98 0.78 8.52
N THR A 673 11.93 1.41 7.85
CA THR A 673 11.79 1.80 6.44
C THR A 673 13.05 1.46 5.66
N THR A 674 12.88 0.75 4.53
CA THR A 674 13.98 0.35 3.64
C THR A 674 13.69 0.76 2.20
N PHE A 675 14.63 1.47 1.60
CA PHE A 675 14.72 1.71 0.17
C PHE A 675 16.01 1.05 -0.34
N SER A 676 15.89 -0.02 -1.12
CA SER A 676 17.04 -0.83 -1.54
C SER A 676 16.95 -1.19 -3.01
N ASN A 677 18.07 -1.05 -3.73
CA ASN A 677 18.22 -1.49 -5.11
C ASN A 677 17.13 -0.89 -6.05
N LEU A 678 17.09 0.44 -6.09
CA LEU A 678 16.15 1.23 -6.91
C LEU A 678 16.97 2.06 -7.94
N PRO A 679 17.51 1.43 -9.00
CA PRO A 679 18.49 2.04 -9.91
C PRO A 679 17.96 3.21 -10.76
N LEU A 680 16.63 3.33 -10.92
CA LEU A 680 16.00 4.39 -11.72
C LEU A 680 15.27 5.44 -10.89
N LEU A 681 15.21 5.29 -9.55
CA LEU A 681 14.50 6.23 -8.70
C LEU A 681 15.23 7.58 -8.71
N ASP A 682 14.56 8.63 -9.18
CA ASP A 682 15.12 9.98 -9.30
C ASP A 682 14.61 10.94 -8.22
N SER A 683 13.40 10.70 -7.70
CA SER A 683 12.72 11.61 -6.78
C SER A 683 11.82 10.91 -5.76
N ILE A 684 11.83 11.45 -4.54
CA ILE A 684 10.89 11.12 -3.46
C ILE A 684 10.20 12.42 -3.04
N LEU A 685 8.88 12.48 -3.24
CA LEU A 685 8.05 13.64 -2.94
C LEU A 685 7.13 13.29 -1.77
N LEU A 686 7.32 13.98 -0.64
CA LEU A 686 6.65 13.69 0.61
C LEU A 686 5.61 14.77 0.94
N GLY A 687 4.44 14.34 1.41
CA GLY A 687 3.46 15.24 2.02
C GLY A 687 3.92 15.70 3.42
N TYR A 688 3.21 16.66 4.00
CA TYR A 688 3.58 17.24 5.29
C TYR A 688 3.59 16.16 6.38
N ASP A 689 4.74 15.98 7.04
CA ASP A 689 4.98 14.99 8.12
C ASP A 689 4.94 13.52 7.67
N SER A 690 4.99 13.25 6.37
CA SER A 690 5.10 11.87 5.85
C SER A 690 6.46 11.24 6.17
N LEU A 691 6.51 9.90 6.32
CA LEU A 691 7.71 9.14 6.67
C LEU A 691 8.34 9.61 7.98
N ARG A 692 7.51 9.92 8.97
CA ARG A 692 7.97 10.15 10.35
C ARG A 692 8.11 8.81 11.05
N PHE A 693 9.21 8.61 11.78
CA PHE A 693 9.43 7.38 12.53
C PHE A 693 8.79 7.43 13.92
N SER A 694 8.47 6.26 14.44
CA SER A 694 8.11 6.09 15.85
C SER A 694 9.29 6.47 16.75
N ASP A 695 8.99 7.01 17.93
CA ASP A 695 10.00 7.27 18.96
C ASP A 695 10.37 5.98 19.73
N ASP A 696 10.56 4.90 18.98
CA ASP A 696 11.00 3.60 19.46
C ASP A 696 12.53 3.47 19.36
N ALA A 697 13.15 2.67 20.22
CA ALA A 697 14.59 2.43 20.17
C ALA A 697 15.02 1.68 18.90
N ALA A 698 14.13 0.88 18.31
CA ALA A 698 14.37 0.06 17.13
C ALA A 698 14.09 0.80 15.81
N SER A 699 13.62 2.04 15.84
CA SER A 699 13.22 2.72 14.60
C SER A 699 14.43 2.92 13.67
N SER A 700 14.27 2.56 12.40
CA SER A 700 15.40 2.48 11.47
C SER A 700 15.05 2.93 10.05
N LEU A 701 15.97 3.69 9.46
CA LEU A 701 15.92 4.08 8.05
C LEU A 701 17.13 3.51 7.32
N THR A 702 16.87 2.72 6.29
CA THR A 702 17.89 2.20 5.37
C THR A 702 17.63 2.70 3.95
N MET A 703 18.63 3.31 3.33
CA MET A 703 18.64 3.71 1.93
C MET A 703 19.94 3.22 1.28
N THR A 704 19.84 2.19 0.44
CA THR A 704 21.00 1.54 -0.17
C THR A 704 20.82 1.38 -1.68
N ASP A 705 21.87 1.70 -2.45
CA ASP A 705 21.89 1.48 -3.90
C ASP A 705 20.78 2.22 -4.66
N LEU A 706 20.76 3.55 -4.50
CA LEU A 706 19.86 4.49 -5.20
C LEU A 706 20.67 5.46 -6.08
N PRO A 707 21.37 4.95 -7.12
CA PRO A 707 22.39 5.71 -7.85
C PRO A 707 21.87 6.91 -8.63
N LYS A 708 20.56 6.95 -8.97
CA LYS A 708 19.93 8.05 -9.70
C LYS A 708 19.13 9.02 -8.84
N LEU A 709 19.04 8.79 -7.53
CA LEU A 709 18.22 9.62 -6.66
C LEU A 709 18.84 11.01 -6.53
N THR A 710 18.11 12.04 -6.96
CA THR A 710 18.58 13.44 -6.95
C THR A 710 17.83 14.31 -5.95
N THR A 711 16.53 14.03 -5.77
CA THR A 711 15.61 14.94 -5.09
C THR A 711 14.83 14.21 -4.01
N ILE A 712 14.83 14.78 -2.80
CA ILE A 712 13.93 14.39 -1.71
C ILE A 712 13.38 15.65 -1.08
N ASN A 713 12.09 15.88 -1.30
CA ASN A 713 11.42 17.09 -0.85
C ASN A 713 10.16 16.74 -0.08
N THR A 714 9.95 17.42 1.04
CA THR A 714 8.69 17.38 1.79
C THR A 714 7.90 18.67 1.63
N GLU A 715 6.57 18.56 1.63
CA GLU A 715 5.69 19.72 1.78
C GLU A 715 5.93 20.36 3.16
N LEU A 716 6.23 21.66 3.13
CA LEU A 716 6.68 22.39 4.32
C LEU A 716 5.53 22.82 5.25
N GLY A 717 4.27 22.77 4.79
CA GLY A 717 3.13 23.30 5.52
C GLY A 717 3.23 24.81 5.81
N GLU A 718 2.35 25.31 6.67
CA GLU A 718 2.30 26.73 7.06
C GLU A 718 3.53 27.16 7.86
N TYR A 719 4.03 26.26 8.73
CA TYR A 719 5.09 26.55 9.70
C TYR A 719 6.50 26.19 9.22
N LYS A 720 6.63 25.60 8.02
CA LYS A 720 7.91 25.22 7.40
C LYS A 720 8.77 24.28 8.22
N ASP A 721 8.13 23.40 8.99
CA ASP A 721 8.75 22.60 10.05
C ASP A 721 8.37 21.12 9.95
N SER A 722 8.17 20.61 8.73
CA SER A 722 7.81 19.21 8.54
C SER A 722 8.78 18.25 9.25
N ALA A 723 8.20 17.25 9.90
CA ALA A 723 8.82 16.17 10.63
C ALA A 723 9.10 14.92 9.77
N SER A 724 9.12 15.04 8.44
CA SER A 724 9.56 13.94 7.58
C SER A 724 10.98 13.47 7.94
N PHE A 725 11.16 12.14 8.04
CA PHE A 725 12.39 11.48 8.53
C PHE A 725 12.82 11.88 9.95
N LEU A 726 11.91 12.38 10.80
CA LEU A 726 12.16 12.59 12.23
C LEU A 726 12.13 11.25 12.99
N HIS A 727 12.95 11.10 14.03
CA HIS A 727 13.04 9.95 14.95
C HIS A 727 13.68 8.62 14.48
N PRO A 728 14.33 8.44 13.31
CA PRO A 728 15.06 7.19 13.10
C PRO A 728 16.19 7.10 14.14
N ARG A 729 16.26 6.00 14.90
CA ARG A 729 17.37 5.72 15.83
C ARG A 729 18.58 5.14 15.12
N HIS A 730 18.34 4.33 14.09
CA HIS A 730 19.37 3.71 13.27
C HIS A 730 19.29 4.24 11.84
N LEU A 731 20.39 4.76 11.31
CA LEU A 731 20.44 5.31 9.95
C LEU A 731 21.52 4.63 9.12
N LEU A 732 21.14 4.03 7.99
CA LEU A 732 22.06 3.49 7.00
C LEU A 732 21.82 4.13 5.64
N LEU A 733 22.74 4.97 5.18
CA LEU A 733 22.72 5.59 3.87
C LEU A 733 23.96 5.12 3.10
N LYS A 734 23.78 4.44 1.98
CA LYS A 734 24.89 3.92 1.18
C LYS A 734 24.60 3.99 -0.31
N ASN A 735 25.57 4.46 -1.10
CA ASN A 735 25.48 4.46 -2.57
C ASN A 735 24.25 5.22 -3.09
N THR A 736 24.12 6.47 -2.64
CA THR A 736 23.13 7.46 -3.09
C THR A 736 23.84 8.77 -3.53
N PRO A 737 24.81 8.70 -4.48
CA PRO A 737 25.76 9.77 -4.74
C PRO A 737 25.19 11.07 -5.29
N LEU A 738 24.06 11.01 -6.02
CA LEU A 738 23.54 12.14 -6.80
C LEU A 738 22.53 13.03 -6.03
N VAL A 739 22.24 12.72 -4.77
CA VAL A 739 21.30 13.50 -3.95
C VAL A 739 21.84 14.92 -3.84
N SER A 740 21.06 15.92 -4.26
CA SER A 740 21.50 17.33 -4.28
C SER A 740 20.41 18.30 -3.85
N SER A 741 19.14 18.00 -4.14
CA SER A 741 17.99 18.76 -3.65
C SER A 741 17.38 18.04 -2.44
N LEU A 742 17.57 18.63 -1.26
CA LEU A 742 17.11 18.06 0.01
C LEU A 742 16.30 19.10 0.79
N VAL A 743 14.98 18.95 0.84
CA VAL A 743 14.06 19.81 1.60
C VAL A 743 13.37 18.95 2.65
N ILE A 744 14.02 18.78 3.82
CA ILE A 744 13.55 17.95 4.95
C ILE A 744 14.03 18.56 6.30
N PRO A 745 13.43 19.68 6.76
CA PRO A 745 14.04 20.58 7.74
C PRO A 745 14.33 19.98 9.12
N ARG A 746 13.58 18.95 9.54
CA ARG A 746 13.74 18.29 10.85
C ARG A 746 14.15 16.82 10.77
N ALA A 747 14.62 16.38 9.61
CA ALA A 747 15.06 15.00 9.43
C ALA A 747 16.22 14.63 10.35
N PHE A 748 16.34 13.34 10.65
CA PHE A 748 17.49 12.72 11.36
C PHE A 748 17.77 13.25 12.77
N LEU A 749 16.80 13.91 13.42
CA LEU A 749 16.91 14.17 14.85
C LEU A 749 16.69 12.87 15.63
N HIS A 750 17.38 12.75 16.76
CA HIS A 750 17.31 11.61 17.71
C HIS A 750 18.01 10.31 17.29
N LEU A 751 18.95 10.38 16.34
CA LEU A 751 19.83 9.27 15.98
C LEU A 751 20.60 8.71 17.19
N SER A 752 20.66 7.39 17.28
CA SER A 752 21.51 6.62 18.21
C SER A 752 22.80 6.17 17.52
N ASP A 753 22.70 5.67 16.29
CA ASP A 753 23.83 5.32 15.43
C ASP A 753 23.49 5.58 13.95
N TRP A 754 24.55 5.79 13.16
CA TRP A 754 24.42 6.07 11.74
C TRP A 754 25.65 5.60 10.97
N SER A 755 25.44 5.26 9.69
CA SER A 755 26.46 4.97 8.69
C SER A 755 26.04 5.66 7.39
N VAL A 756 26.87 6.58 6.91
CA VAL A 756 26.59 7.39 5.72
C VAL A 756 27.80 7.33 4.79
N LEU A 757 27.66 6.66 3.64
CA LEU A 757 28.75 6.39 2.72
C LEU A 757 28.33 6.64 1.26
N ASN A 758 28.99 7.58 0.59
CA ASN A 758 28.67 7.93 -0.80
C ASN A 758 27.19 8.32 -0.95
N ALA A 759 26.74 9.24 -0.09
CA ALA A 759 25.32 9.59 0.08
C ALA A 759 24.99 11.03 -0.33
N GLY A 760 25.84 11.65 -1.16
CA GLY A 760 25.59 12.97 -1.75
C GLY A 760 25.20 14.02 -0.71
N GLY A 761 24.10 14.72 -0.96
CA GLY A 761 23.58 15.81 -0.14
C GLY A 761 23.26 15.41 1.31
N PHE A 762 22.99 14.12 1.60
CA PHE A 762 22.80 13.66 2.98
C PHE A 762 24.07 13.84 3.82
N GLU A 763 25.26 13.70 3.24
CA GLU A 763 26.53 13.90 3.95
C GLU A 763 26.72 15.34 4.45
N THR A 764 25.94 16.27 3.91
CA THR A 764 25.94 17.69 4.28
C THR A 764 24.77 18.11 5.15
N HIS A 765 23.84 17.21 5.46
CA HIS A 765 22.66 17.56 6.22
C HIS A 765 23.04 17.96 7.66
N PRO A 766 22.57 19.13 8.17
CA PRO A 766 23.08 19.71 9.42
C PRO A 766 22.76 18.89 10.68
N THR A 767 21.75 18.03 10.63
CA THR A 767 21.32 17.20 11.76
C THR A 767 21.99 15.83 11.81
N ILE A 768 22.60 15.38 10.71
CA ILE A 768 23.44 14.18 10.74
C ILE A 768 24.73 14.60 11.45
N PRO A 769 25.02 14.08 12.66
CA PRO A 769 26.15 14.55 13.41
C PRO A 769 27.42 14.23 12.63
N LEU A 770 28.02 15.27 12.05
CA LEU A 770 29.44 15.26 11.75
C LEU A 770 30.12 15.24 13.10
N ILE A 771 30.42 14.05 13.62
CA ILE A 771 31.50 14.01 14.60
C ILE A 771 32.72 14.38 13.78
N GLU A 772 33.07 15.67 13.80
CA GLU A 772 34.34 16.13 13.29
C GLU A 772 35.42 15.48 14.13
N ARG A 773 35.84 14.29 13.71
CA ARG A 773 36.97 13.60 14.26
C ARG A 773 38.20 14.23 13.65
N HIS A 774 38.72 15.20 14.39
CA HIS A 774 40.02 15.82 14.15
C HIS A 774 41.09 14.90 14.69
N ALA A 775 42.04 14.55 13.84
CA ALA A 775 43.24 13.85 14.23
C ALA A 775 44.47 14.66 13.85
N THR A 776 45.45 14.70 14.74
CA THR A 776 46.76 15.27 14.47
C THR A 776 47.74 14.13 14.24
N VAL A 777 48.41 14.14 13.09
CA VAL A 777 49.48 13.17 12.79
C VAL A 777 50.80 13.91 12.87
N CYS A 778 51.71 13.48 13.74
CA CYS A 778 53.08 14.01 13.74
C CYS A 778 54.17 12.94 13.54
N THR A 779 53.81 11.66 13.67
CA THR A 779 54.71 10.52 13.51
C THR A 779 54.04 9.40 12.72
N LYS A 780 54.83 8.42 12.26
CA LYS A 780 54.29 7.20 11.64
C LYS A 780 53.36 6.44 12.59
N ALA A 781 53.65 6.46 13.89
CA ALA A 781 52.81 5.82 14.90
C ALA A 781 51.43 6.48 15.01
N ASP A 782 51.36 7.82 14.96
CA ASP A 782 50.10 8.56 14.99
C ASP A 782 49.23 8.21 13.78
N TYR A 783 49.84 8.13 12.59
CA TYR A 783 49.17 7.71 11.36
C TYR A 783 48.57 6.30 11.47
N LEU A 784 49.33 5.34 12.01
CA LEU A 784 48.86 3.96 12.19
C LEU A 784 47.79 3.83 13.28
N ALA A 785 47.68 4.81 14.18
CA ALA A 785 46.70 4.85 15.26
C ALA A 785 45.41 5.62 14.88
N LEU A 786 45.33 6.16 13.67
CA LEU A 786 44.15 6.91 13.21
C LEU A 786 42.90 6.04 13.19
N ASP A 787 41.79 6.61 13.67
CA ASP A 787 40.47 6.01 13.60
C ASP A 787 39.96 6.05 12.14
N PRO A 788 39.48 4.94 11.55
CA PRO A 788 38.87 4.93 10.23
C PRO A 788 37.71 5.93 10.04
N GLN A 789 37.06 6.37 11.14
CA GLN A 789 36.00 7.37 11.16
C GLN A 789 36.53 8.83 11.23
N THR A 790 37.84 9.04 11.11
CA THR A 790 38.46 10.37 11.08
C THR A 790 37.93 11.18 9.90
N THR A 791 37.60 12.46 10.15
CA THR A 791 37.03 13.37 9.13
C THR A 791 37.97 14.51 8.77
N HIS A 792 38.86 14.91 9.67
CA HIS A 792 39.83 15.97 9.47
C HIS A 792 41.20 15.48 9.95
N ILE A 793 42.17 15.46 9.05
CA ILE A 793 43.56 15.14 9.38
C ILE A 793 44.39 16.40 9.26
N VAL A 794 45.09 16.74 10.33
CA VAL A 794 46.04 17.85 10.39
C VAL A 794 47.44 17.31 10.68
N VAL A 795 48.40 17.62 9.82
CA VAL A 795 49.82 17.33 10.03
C VAL A 795 50.50 18.66 10.35
N PRO A 796 50.94 18.90 11.60
CA PRO A 796 51.62 20.15 11.95
C PRO A 796 52.96 20.30 11.21
N ASN A 797 53.52 21.50 11.20
CA ASN A 797 54.80 21.77 10.54
C ASN A 797 55.94 20.87 11.10
N ASN A 798 56.84 20.44 10.21
CA ASN A 798 58.04 19.65 10.50
C ASN A 798 57.79 18.23 11.02
N CYS A 799 56.60 17.68 10.77
CA CYS A 799 56.18 16.35 11.26
C CYS A 799 56.36 15.23 10.22
N SER A 800 56.30 13.98 10.70
CA SER A 800 56.28 12.75 9.89
C SER A 800 57.49 12.57 8.96
N ASN A 801 58.68 12.93 9.46
CA ASN A 801 59.95 12.92 8.73
C ASN A 801 60.83 11.70 9.05
N GLU A 802 60.29 10.65 9.65
CA GLU A 802 61.04 9.44 9.99
C GLU A 802 61.52 8.70 8.73
N PRO A 803 62.74 8.12 8.72
CA PRO A 803 63.30 7.47 7.54
C PRO A 803 62.58 6.16 7.14
N ASP A 804 61.83 5.55 8.06
CA ASP A 804 61.07 4.33 7.80
C ASP A 804 59.61 4.59 7.39
N PHE A 805 59.19 5.86 7.30
CA PHE A 805 57.86 6.24 6.82
C PHE A 805 57.92 6.63 5.34
N THR A 806 57.63 5.66 4.47
CA THR A 806 57.83 5.80 3.01
C THR A 806 56.56 5.85 2.17
N ALA A 807 55.37 5.59 2.75
CA ALA A 807 54.10 5.65 2.03
C ALA A 807 53.00 6.22 2.93
N PHE A 808 52.24 7.20 2.43
CA PHE A 808 51.13 7.84 3.10
C PHE A 808 49.86 7.60 2.28
N VAL A 809 48.96 6.74 2.77
CA VAL A 809 47.85 6.19 1.99
C VAL A 809 46.52 6.48 2.69
N MET A 810 45.65 7.25 2.06
CA MET A 810 44.41 7.73 2.67
C MET A 810 43.21 6.81 2.47
N THR A 811 43.31 5.80 1.59
CA THR A 811 42.24 4.83 1.30
C THR A 811 41.57 4.19 2.53
N PRO A 812 42.26 3.92 3.66
CA PRO A 812 41.62 3.40 4.88
C PRO A 812 40.65 4.36 5.60
N PHE A 813 40.57 5.64 5.20
CA PHE A 813 39.80 6.68 5.88
C PHE A 813 38.66 7.21 4.98
N PRO A 814 37.61 6.42 4.74
CA PRO A 814 36.55 6.75 3.77
C PRO A 814 35.71 7.98 4.13
N PHE A 815 35.76 8.44 5.38
CA PHE A 815 35.01 9.58 5.90
C PHE A 815 35.81 10.89 5.89
N LEU A 816 37.05 10.87 5.39
CA LEU A 816 37.93 12.04 5.37
C LEU A 816 37.33 13.14 4.48
N ARG A 817 37.21 14.34 5.04
CA ARG A 817 36.66 15.55 4.39
C ARG A 817 37.73 16.58 4.09
N GLU A 818 38.68 16.75 5.02
CA GLU A 818 39.79 17.68 4.84
C GLU A 818 41.12 17.05 5.27
N LEU A 819 42.13 17.25 4.43
CA LEU A 819 43.50 16.90 4.72
C LEU A 819 44.35 18.17 4.67
N THR A 820 44.93 18.54 5.82
CA THR A 820 45.85 19.67 5.93
C THR A 820 47.23 19.18 6.35
N ILE A 821 48.21 19.39 5.50
CA ILE A 821 49.62 19.10 5.75
C ILE A 821 50.34 20.44 5.91
N GLY A 822 51.06 20.62 7.01
CA GLY A 822 51.88 21.81 7.28
C GLY A 822 53.14 21.87 6.45
N ASN A 823 54.06 22.76 6.83
CA ASN A 823 55.32 22.97 6.13
C ASN A 823 56.38 21.94 6.53
N ASN A 824 57.27 21.56 5.62
CA ASN A 824 58.43 20.68 5.84
C ASN A 824 58.06 19.29 6.41
N CYS A 825 56.95 18.71 5.96
CA CYS A 825 56.48 17.41 6.41
C CYS A 825 56.83 16.30 5.41
N PHE A 826 56.80 15.04 5.87
CA PHE A 826 56.89 13.86 5.00
C PHE A 826 58.14 13.76 4.12
N LYS A 827 59.30 14.16 4.66
CA LYS A 827 60.60 14.12 3.98
C LYS A 827 60.95 12.75 3.40
N ASN A 828 60.43 11.63 3.89
CA ASN A 828 60.81 10.30 3.36
C ASN A 828 59.69 9.56 2.62
N ILE A 829 58.54 10.20 2.37
CA ILE A 829 57.43 9.60 1.63
C ILE A 829 57.72 9.55 0.12
N MET A 830 57.59 8.36 -0.45
CA MET A 830 57.70 8.09 -1.89
C MET A 830 56.32 7.96 -2.55
N ASP A 831 55.35 7.36 -1.86
CA ASP A 831 53.98 7.17 -2.36
C ASP A 831 52.99 7.97 -1.51
N PHE A 832 52.39 9.00 -2.09
CA PHE A 832 51.25 9.68 -1.49
C PHE A 832 49.99 9.37 -2.30
N ILE A 833 49.11 8.55 -1.71
CA ILE A 833 47.94 7.98 -2.39
C ILE A 833 46.66 8.46 -1.70
N VAL A 834 45.86 9.21 -2.45
CA VAL A 834 44.52 9.66 -2.09
C VAL A 834 43.56 9.07 -3.11
N THR A 835 42.96 7.92 -2.82
CA THR A 835 42.12 7.23 -3.80
C THR A 835 40.86 6.65 -3.17
N GLY A 836 39.72 6.83 -3.85
CA GLY A 836 38.42 6.26 -3.48
C GLY A 836 37.73 6.98 -2.32
N LEU A 837 38.03 8.27 -2.11
CA LEU A 837 37.48 9.06 -1.01
C LEU A 837 36.30 9.90 -1.48
N GLY A 838 35.10 9.34 -1.34
CA GLY A 838 33.84 9.94 -1.81
C GLY A 838 33.52 11.32 -1.24
N GLY A 839 33.85 11.54 0.04
CA GLY A 839 33.50 12.76 0.78
C GLY A 839 34.63 13.78 0.95
N LEU A 840 35.82 13.55 0.39
CA LEU A 840 36.96 14.45 0.53
C LEU A 840 36.72 15.74 -0.26
N ARG A 841 36.82 16.90 0.39
CA ARG A 841 36.52 18.23 -0.18
C ARG A 841 37.75 19.08 -0.41
N LYS A 842 38.73 19.00 0.49
CA LYS A 842 39.88 19.89 0.49
C LYS A 842 41.17 19.18 0.84
N ILE A 843 42.20 19.45 0.06
CA ILE A 843 43.58 19.08 0.35
C ILE A 843 44.41 20.36 0.39
N THR A 844 45.13 20.58 1.49
CA THR A 844 46.09 21.68 1.63
C THR A 844 47.43 21.11 2.06
N ILE A 845 48.49 21.47 1.35
CA ILE A 845 49.86 21.05 1.63
C ILE A 845 50.70 22.32 1.77
N GLY A 846 51.44 22.43 2.87
CA GLY A 846 52.33 23.55 3.16
C GLY A 846 53.68 23.43 2.47
N ASP A 847 54.46 24.50 2.53
CA ASP A 847 55.72 24.64 1.80
C ASP A 847 56.78 23.61 2.23
N GLY A 848 57.60 23.16 1.28
CA GLY A 848 58.75 22.28 1.55
C GLY A 848 58.37 20.87 1.99
N SER A 849 57.11 20.45 1.81
CA SER A 849 56.65 19.10 2.17
C SER A 849 56.94 18.10 1.05
N PHE A 850 57.24 16.85 1.39
CA PHE A 850 57.69 15.84 0.42
C PHE A 850 58.98 16.26 -0.33
N SER A 851 59.93 16.88 0.39
CA SER A 851 61.16 17.52 -0.13
C SER A 851 62.41 16.63 -0.08
N GLN A 852 62.30 15.38 -0.54
CA GLN A 852 63.43 14.45 -0.65
C GLN A 852 64.55 15.02 -1.54
N SER A 853 65.80 14.60 -1.32
CA SER A 853 66.87 14.93 -2.27
C SER A 853 66.90 13.93 -3.43
N GLN A 854 67.45 14.35 -4.57
CA GLN A 854 67.65 13.49 -5.74
C GLN A 854 68.50 12.25 -5.42
N GLU A 855 69.45 12.35 -4.48
CA GLU A 855 70.29 11.23 -4.05
C GLU A 855 69.51 10.20 -3.23
N ASP A 856 68.48 10.62 -2.49
CA ASP A 856 67.63 9.74 -1.68
C ASP A 856 66.67 8.89 -2.53
N LEU A 857 66.38 9.32 -3.76
CA LEU A 857 65.39 8.71 -4.66
C LEU A 857 65.95 7.65 -5.62
N GLN A 858 67.25 7.35 -5.50
CA GLN A 858 68.14 6.75 -6.52
C GLN A 858 67.74 5.43 -7.21
N GLU A 859 66.55 4.86 -7.02
CA GLU A 859 66.12 3.67 -7.79
C GLU A 859 64.58 3.41 -7.88
N LEU A 860 63.70 4.08 -7.10
CA LEU A 860 62.29 3.66 -6.96
C LEU A 860 61.21 4.62 -7.53
N GLY A 861 61.54 5.90 -7.76
CA GLY A 861 60.57 6.92 -8.18
C GLY A 861 59.52 7.26 -7.11
N ALA A 862 59.06 8.50 -7.07
CA ALA A 862 58.04 8.98 -6.13
C ALA A 862 56.81 9.53 -6.85
N TYR A 863 55.62 9.32 -6.29
CA TYR A 863 54.33 9.48 -6.97
C TYR A 863 53.28 10.14 -6.06
N LEU A 864 52.59 11.17 -6.60
CA LEU A 864 51.33 11.68 -6.05
C LEU A 864 50.18 11.16 -6.90
N ARG A 865 49.22 10.46 -6.27
CA ARG A 865 48.00 9.98 -6.92
C ARG A 865 46.76 10.46 -6.20
N ILE A 866 45.94 11.25 -6.88
CA ILE A 866 44.62 11.70 -6.40
C ILE A 866 43.57 11.17 -7.39
N LYS A 867 42.86 10.10 -7.01
CA LYS A 867 41.91 9.42 -7.89
C LYS A 867 40.57 9.13 -7.25
N ASP A 868 39.51 9.09 -8.04
CA ASP A 868 38.19 8.64 -7.61
C ASP A 868 37.69 9.40 -6.35
N CYS A 869 37.88 10.72 -6.36
CA CYS A 869 37.48 11.62 -5.26
C CYS A 869 36.42 12.60 -5.78
N PRO A 870 35.15 12.17 -5.95
CA PRO A 870 34.13 12.91 -6.67
C PRO A 870 33.70 14.22 -6.01
N ALA A 871 33.84 14.37 -4.68
CA ALA A 871 33.48 15.59 -3.96
C ALA A 871 34.64 16.58 -3.75
N LEU A 872 35.83 16.30 -4.29
CA LEU A 872 37.02 17.13 -4.09
C LEU A 872 36.86 18.46 -4.81
N GLN A 873 36.95 19.59 -4.09
CA GLN A 873 36.71 20.95 -4.59
C GLN A 873 37.98 21.78 -4.71
N GLU A 874 38.90 21.66 -3.75
CA GLU A 874 40.14 22.44 -3.71
C GLU A 874 41.36 21.55 -3.42
N VAL A 875 42.38 21.68 -4.25
CA VAL A 875 43.73 21.17 -3.98
C VAL A 875 44.69 22.35 -4.00
N LYS A 876 45.37 22.56 -2.87
CA LYS A 876 46.39 23.59 -2.70
C LYS A 876 47.70 22.97 -2.25
N ILE A 877 48.78 23.26 -2.98
CA ILE A 877 50.13 22.80 -2.71
C ILE A 877 51.04 24.03 -2.55
N GLY A 878 51.74 24.11 -1.43
CA GLY A 878 52.75 25.14 -1.15
C GLY A 878 54.05 24.87 -1.90
N GLY A 879 54.87 25.90 -2.09
CA GLY A 879 56.09 25.82 -2.89
C GLY A 879 57.15 24.91 -2.27
N TRP A 880 58.11 24.49 -3.08
CA TRP A 880 59.18 23.53 -2.77
C TRP A 880 58.66 22.15 -2.37
N SER A 881 57.44 21.80 -2.76
CA SER A 881 56.83 20.51 -2.46
C SER A 881 56.95 19.56 -3.66
N PHE A 882 57.17 18.27 -3.38
CA PHE A 882 57.25 17.25 -4.44
C PHE A 882 58.31 17.51 -5.54
N LEU A 883 59.38 18.27 -5.24
CA LEU A 883 60.39 18.71 -6.21
C LEU A 883 60.89 17.61 -7.16
N TYR A 884 61.18 16.42 -6.62
CA TYR A 884 61.72 15.29 -7.38
C TYR A 884 60.71 14.14 -7.58
N PHE A 885 59.42 14.38 -7.35
CA PHE A 885 58.38 13.41 -7.70
C PHE A 885 58.27 13.33 -9.22
N LEU A 886 58.19 12.12 -9.75
CA LEU A 886 58.20 11.87 -11.20
C LEU A 886 56.79 11.78 -11.79
N LEU A 887 55.75 11.70 -10.94
CA LEU A 887 54.37 11.58 -11.39
C LEU A 887 53.43 12.43 -10.55
N PHE A 888 52.66 13.25 -11.27
CA PHE A 888 51.47 13.93 -10.78
C PHE A 888 50.25 13.35 -11.49
N ASP A 889 49.45 12.55 -10.78
CA ASP A 889 48.33 11.81 -11.37
C ASP A 889 47.01 12.18 -10.67
N VAL A 890 46.22 13.00 -11.36
CA VAL A 890 44.89 13.45 -10.92
C VAL A 890 43.84 13.00 -11.92
N ALA A 891 42.96 12.08 -11.50
CA ALA A 891 41.95 11.51 -12.37
C ALA A 891 40.62 11.26 -11.66
N ASN A 892 39.50 11.35 -12.38
CA ASN A 892 38.16 11.11 -11.84
C ASN A 892 37.84 11.97 -10.59
N VAL A 893 38.02 13.29 -10.72
CA VAL A 893 37.73 14.30 -9.69
C VAL A 893 36.77 15.38 -10.24
N PRO A 894 35.53 15.01 -10.64
CA PRO A 894 34.65 15.87 -11.41
C PRO A 894 34.29 17.20 -10.76
N SER A 895 34.24 17.28 -9.43
CA SER A 895 33.86 18.50 -8.68
C SER A 895 35.01 19.45 -8.38
N LEU A 896 36.23 19.18 -8.87
CA LEU A 896 37.39 20.00 -8.55
C LEU A 896 37.23 21.39 -9.18
N GLU A 897 37.14 22.43 -8.36
CA GLU A 897 36.94 23.82 -8.80
C GLU A 897 38.25 24.60 -8.89
N LYS A 898 39.20 24.27 -8.02
CA LYS A 898 40.47 25.01 -7.89
C LYS A 898 41.65 24.07 -7.65
N LEU A 899 42.68 24.22 -8.50
CA LEU A 899 43.99 23.61 -8.34
C LEU A 899 45.05 24.72 -8.25
N GLU A 900 45.74 24.80 -7.11
CA GLU A 900 46.77 25.81 -6.83
C GLU A 900 48.07 25.13 -6.40
N MET A 901 49.18 25.51 -7.00
CA MET A 901 50.52 25.05 -6.65
C MET A 901 51.50 26.21 -6.61
N GLY A 902 52.26 26.33 -5.52
CA GLY A 902 53.38 27.26 -5.40
C GLY A 902 53.03 28.76 -5.45
N PRO A 903 53.98 29.64 -5.12
CA PRO A 903 53.81 31.08 -5.24
C PRO A 903 53.98 31.54 -6.70
N LEU A 904 53.22 32.58 -7.10
CA LEU A 904 53.36 33.25 -8.41
C LEU A 904 54.47 34.31 -8.44
N ASP A 905 55.11 34.59 -7.31
CA ASP A 905 56.17 35.60 -7.22
C ASP A 905 57.42 35.09 -7.96
N PRO A 906 57.89 35.77 -9.02
CA PRO A 906 59.08 35.36 -9.75
C PRO A 906 60.37 35.43 -8.93
N MET A 907 60.36 36.10 -7.77
CA MET A 907 61.50 36.16 -6.84
C MET A 907 61.49 35.01 -5.83
N VAL A 908 60.38 34.26 -5.75
CA VAL A 908 60.22 33.13 -4.83
C VAL A 908 59.98 31.90 -5.68
N ASP A 909 61.02 31.09 -5.82
CA ASP A 909 60.91 29.84 -6.56
C ASP A 909 59.97 28.87 -5.84
N GLY A 910 59.11 28.20 -6.59
CA GLY A 910 58.19 27.17 -6.11
C GLY A 910 58.72 25.78 -6.46
N ALA A 911 59.09 25.55 -7.71
CA ALA A 911 59.71 24.30 -8.16
C ALA A 911 58.91 23.01 -7.84
N ASP A 912 57.58 23.11 -7.71
CA ASP A 912 56.74 21.95 -7.45
C ASP A 912 56.69 21.02 -8.67
N PHE A 913 56.92 19.71 -8.47
CA PHE A 913 56.96 18.72 -9.54
C PHE A 913 57.90 19.09 -10.71
N TYR A 914 59.08 19.61 -10.41
CA TYR A 914 60.00 20.22 -11.38
C TYR A 914 60.31 19.33 -12.60
N PHE A 915 60.38 18.00 -12.41
CA PHE A 915 60.72 17.03 -13.47
C PHE A 915 59.54 16.16 -13.94
N ALA A 916 58.32 16.41 -13.46
CA ALA A 916 57.17 15.59 -13.81
C ALA A 916 56.44 16.11 -15.03
N ASP A 917 55.74 15.22 -15.72
CA ASP A 917 54.74 15.60 -16.71
C ASP A 917 53.45 16.10 -16.05
N PHE A 918 52.72 16.96 -16.77
CA PHE A 918 51.42 17.45 -16.33
C PHE A 918 50.31 16.95 -17.25
N GLU A 919 49.36 16.20 -16.69
CA GLU A 919 48.15 15.82 -17.41
C GLU A 919 46.90 16.10 -16.58
N LEU A 920 45.96 16.86 -17.17
CA LEU A 920 44.66 17.10 -16.56
C LEU A 920 43.56 16.88 -17.60
N LYS A 921 42.75 15.84 -17.38
CA LYS A 921 41.75 15.36 -18.33
C LYS A 921 40.40 15.16 -17.67
N ASN A 922 39.32 15.55 -18.35
CA ASN A 922 37.93 15.29 -17.93
C ASN A 922 37.61 15.80 -16.51
N VAL A 923 37.97 17.05 -16.23
CA VAL A 923 37.66 17.73 -14.97
C VAL A 923 36.69 18.88 -15.28
N PRO A 924 35.38 18.60 -15.40
CA PRO A 924 34.42 19.51 -16.02
C PRO A 924 34.20 20.81 -15.25
N HIS A 925 34.24 20.78 -13.92
CA HIS A 925 33.92 21.93 -13.05
C HIS A 925 35.14 22.75 -12.62
N LEU A 926 36.33 22.49 -13.19
CA LEU A 926 37.54 23.24 -12.84
C LEU A 926 37.42 24.68 -13.33
N LYS A 927 37.46 25.64 -12.41
CA LYS A 927 37.34 27.08 -12.71
C LYS A 927 38.69 27.79 -12.71
N THR A 928 39.58 27.41 -11.79
CA THR A 928 40.85 28.10 -11.53
C THR A 928 42.02 27.12 -11.48
N LEU A 929 43.02 27.36 -12.32
CA LEU A 929 44.32 26.70 -12.27
C LEU A 929 45.41 27.73 -12.00
N ILE A 930 46.19 27.53 -10.93
CA ILE A 930 47.32 28.37 -10.57
C ILE A 930 48.54 27.46 -10.40
N LEU A 931 49.59 27.73 -11.17
CA LEU A 931 50.87 27.03 -11.08
C LEU A 931 51.97 28.06 -10.84
N GLY A 932 52.77 27.84 -9.81
CA GLY A 932 53.77 28.78 -9.30
C GLY A 932 55.05 28.82 -10.12
N THR A 933 55.99 29.65 -9.66
CA THR A 933 57.32 29.80 -10.26
C THR A 933 58.02 28.43 -10.32
N SER A 934 58.51 28.06 -11.51
CA SER A 934 59.18 26.80 -11.85
C SER A 934 58.39 25.51 -11.61
N SER A 935 57.07 25.56 -11.42
CA SER A 935 56.25 24.34 -11.33
C SER A 935 56.23 23.59 -12.66
N PHE A 936 56.48 22.28 -12.65
CA PHE A 936 56.59 21.47 -13.87
C PHE A 936 57.58 22.08 -14.90
N HIS A 937 58.73 22.57 -14.43
CA HIS A 937 59.73 23.22 -15.28
C HIS A 937 60.19 22.26 -16.39
N ASP A 938 60.94 21.21 -16.07
CA ASP A 938 61.51 20.25 -17.03
C ASP A 938 60.50 19.15 -17.45
N ALA A 939 59.23 19.50 -17.62
CA ALA A 939 58.23 18.57 -18.12
C ALA A 939 58.56 18.17 -19.58
N GLU A 940 58.29 16.91 -19.95
CA GLU A 940 58.35 16.47 -21.36
C GLU A 940 56.98 16.66 -22.03
N LYS A 941 55.90 16.53 -21.25
CA LYS A 941 54.52 16.55 -21.73
C LYS A 941 53.61 17.35 -20.82
N VAL A 942 52.82 18.22 -21.44
CA VAL A 942 51.75 18.98 -20.78
C VAL A 942 50.44 18.81 -21.55
N THR A 943 49.40 18.30 -20.89
CA THR A 943 48.10 18.00 -21.52
C THR A 943 46.92 18.60 -20.76
N PHE A 944 46.07 19.31 -21.50
CA PHE A 944 44.74 19.78 -21.08
C PHE A 944 43.69 19.20 -22.01
N GLU A 945 42.72 18.46 -21.45
CA GLU A 945 41.67 17.82 -22.25
C GLU A 945 40.33 17.87 -21.52
N ASN A 946 39.29 18.36 -22.19
CA ASN A 946 37.91 18.38 -21.68
C ASN A 946 37.77 19.09 -20.32
N LEU A 947 38.01 20.41 -20.31
CA LEU A 947 37.91 21.32 -19.15
C LEU A 947 36.93 22.48 -19.46
N PRO A 948 35.62 22.21 -19.66
CA PRO A 948 34.64 23.18 -20.16
C PRO A 948 34.42 24.43 -19.28
N GLU A 949 34.53 24.34 -17.95
CA GLU A 949 34.31 25.48 -17.04
C GLU A 949 35.59 26.27 -16.69
N LEU A 950 36.73 25.94 -17.31
CA LEU A 950 38.00 26.58 -16.98
C LEU A 950 38.02 28.04 -17.44
N THR A 951 37.99 28.96 -16.47
CA THR A 951 37.95 30.41 -16.73
C THR A 951 39.29 31.11 -16.49
N THR A 952 40.12 30.57 -15.58
CA THR A 952 41.36 31.22 -15.14
C THR A 952 42.53 30.24 -15.15
N ILE A 953 43.61 30.60 -15.85
CA ILE A 953 44.92 29.96 -15.77
C ILE A 953 45.95 31.02 -15.41
N GLN A 954 46.71 30.82 -14.33
CA GLN A 954 47.85 31.66 -13.93
C GLN A 954 49.10 30.81 -13.82
N LEU A 955 50.17 31.23 -14.49
CA LEU A 955 51.44 30.53 -14.54
C LEU A 955 52.54 31.46 -14.02
N GLY A 956 53.32 30.97 -13.06
CA GLY A 956 54.51 31.63 -12.53
C GLY A 956 55.67 31.59 -13.50
N TRP A 957 56.74 32.31 -13.17
CA TRP A 957 57.93 32.37 -14.01
C TRP A 957 58.59 30.99 -14.12
N GLY A 958 58.88 30.51 -15.33
CA GLY A 958 59.49 29.19 -15.55
C GLY A 958 58.55 27.99 -15.41
N ALA A 959 57.25 28.19 -15.17
CA ALA A 959 56.28 27.08 -15.21
C ALA A 959 56.17 26.51 -16.64
N PHE A 960 56.18 25.17 -16.77
CA PHE A 960 56.18 24.47 -18.07
C PHE A 960 57.37 24.79 -19.01
N SER A 961 58.53 25.12 -18.44
CA SER A 961 59.77 25.42 -19.17
C SER A 961 60.44 24.14 -19.70
N MET A 962 59.91 23.62 -20.81
CA MET A 962 60.25 22.31 -21.38
C MET A 962 61.76 22.07 -21.56
N MET A 963 62.18 20.82 -21.35
CA MET A 963 63.58 20.40 -21.47
C MET A 963 64.14 20.62 -22.90
N ASP A 964 65.21 21.41 -23.03
CA ASP A 964 65.81 21.89 -24.31
C ASP A 964 66.41 20.80 -25.24
N CYS A 965 66.36 19.52 -24.86
CA CYS A 965 67.20 18.47 -25.47
C CYS A 965 66.46 17.33 -26.19
N LEU A 966 65.13 17.36 -26.34
CA LEU A 966 64.37 16.30 -27.01
C LEU A 966 63.48 16.85 -28.15
N GLU A 967 63.57 16.27 -29.35
CA GLU A 967 62.70 16.58 -30.50
C GLU A 967 61.20 16.20 -30.26
N THR A 968 60.85 15.73 -29.06
CA THR A 968 59.58 15.08 -28.72
C THR A 968 58.75 15.77 -27.63
N SER A 969 59.14 16.94 -27.11
CA SER A 969 58.35 17.67 -26.11
C SER A 969 57.16 18.41 -26.76
N TYR A 970 55.95 18.27 -26.22
CA TYR A 970 54.76 18.91 -26.80
C TYR A 970 53.67 19.27 -25.76
N VAL A 971 52.91 20.32 -26.05
CA VAL A 971 51.72 20.74 -25.30
C VAL A 971 50.46 20.33 -26.08
N ILE A 972 49.55 19.61 -25.44
CA ILE A 972 48.24 19.25 -26.01
C ILE A 972 47.15 20.05 -25.32
N MET A 973 46.36 20.79 -26.10
CA MET A 973 45.09 21.37 -25.66
C MET A 973 43.99 20.87 -26.59
N LYS A 974 43.06 20.06 -26.06
CA LYS A 974 41.91 19.54 -26.81
C LYS A 974 40.61 20.03 -26.18
N GLY A 975 39.80 20.73 -26.97
CA GLY A 975 38.42 21.05 -26.62
C GLY A 975 37.55 19.78 -26.72
N GLY A 976 36.57 19.64 -25.84
CA GLY A 976 35.58 18.57 -25.95
C GLY A 976 34.84 18.70 -27.28
N GLU A 977 34.94 17.71 -28.15
CA GLU A 977 34.05 17.60 -29.30
C GLU A 977 32.64 17.32 -28.74
N GLU A 978 31.76 18.32 -28.79
CA GLU A 978 30.33 18.06 -28.78
C GLU A 978 30.01 17.24 -30.04
N GLU A 979 30.00 15.92 -29.91
CA GLU A 979 29.25 15.07 -30.84
C GLU A 979 27.76 15.43 -30.68
N CYS A 980 27.33 16.43 -31.45
CA CYS A 980 25.93 16.58 -31.81
C CYS A 980 25.51 15.32 -32.60
N CYS A 981 24.73 14.44 -31.96
CA CYS A 981 23.88 13.46 -32.63
C CYS A 981 22.51 13.42 -31.95
#